data_AF-A0A370XBR0-F1
#
_entry.id   AF-A0A370XBR0-F1
#
_cell.length_a   1.000
_cell.length_b   1.000
_cell.length_c   1.000
_cell.angle_alpha   90.00
_cell.angle_beta   90.00
_cell.angle_gamma   90.00
#
_symmetry.space_group_name_H-M   'P 1'
#
loop_
_entity.id
_entity.type
_entity.pdbx_description
1 polymer ?
#
loop_
_entity_poly.entity_id
_entity_poly.type
_entity_poly.pdbx_seq_one_letter_code
_entity_poly.pdbx_strand_id
1 'polypeptide(L)'
;MSSVSCRVRSMHRPASECTRMTMSRISLEQLAKWSVACAVAVMCMNASSTSSARTSATQLPGTVELSPLPLDQSQDDSLRTVLGVNTGVLATGALAFEGGYDPADWSGQMRAVVLNADGALSQVLWDAGLLLTNPSVTPPIRRALLTLHTDSTTGDTIGMSFEPWSDFDPVEMKGLMTPASRDVGDTLETRVEYLRGERGEETTGVMRERKSLLGAIVNAQAVYVGRPTGNYSDAWPTKIQGISVASPEMEPDAQSYDQFVTSNADRQPVVYVGANDGMLHAFYAPVPHCTMYDEQGDCTRYDPGANAGKEVFAFVPRGVYGNLGNLTSADAFLFAPTVDATPVVRDVFFAEHGDHAWHTLLVGGLRLGGRGVYALDVTHPVSTNEVAAQRTVLWEFDADARPGTTPYGNTYNPTDLGYTYGQPAIARLANGRWAVLVPGGYFPDCSKPDRPVRCEAAARTAPADFSVLFVLDAQTGEVIAELKTPTDIAGVASYGLSSPVLGDYDNDQVDDVAFAGDLAGNLWRFDLSSPDPANWKATLAYRPEVQGAQPINVMPRLFPDPVTNRFMVVFGTGKYLGEGDVSRDVPVQAVYGIKDRVDSRGNPVTVSHESLQAQTLTETTVSDPTSSYAGATLRSLTSNPVAPAAGGWYFDLDVASGERVVVTPTALFNTNSVLVSTLIPKGGSNSSSGLKGSVMAVDALTGGPGNSLSSSGNVSYVGGLIDRPRTAGTLPVATMMGGGKLLLPGLMLKSSNSGLKWPLSFGSPTWRRRSWSILSQDP
;
A
#
# COMPACT_ATOMS: atom_id res chain seq x y z
N MET A 1 48.45 -25.34 -11.41
CA MET A 1 49.58 -25.26 -12.37
C MET A 1 49.10 -25.81 -13.72
N SER A 2 49.39 -25.06 -14.79
CA SER A 2 49.39 -25.49 -16.19
C SER A 2 48.05 -25.64 -16.92
N SER A 3 47.62 -24.51 -17.49
CA SER A 3 46.80 -24.39 -18.70
C SER A 3 47.45 -25.04 -19.93
N VAL A 4 46.67 -25.62 -20.85
CA VAL A 4 46.95 -25.55 -22.29
C VAL A 4 45.64 -25.40 -23.08
N SER A 5 45.65 -24.37 -23.93
CA SER A 5 44.61 -23.92 -24.86
C SER A 5 44.79 -24.57 -26.24
N CYS A 6 43.71 -24.74 -27.01
CA CYS A 6 43.69 -24.46 -28.46
C CYS A 6 42.27 -24.53 -29.06
N ARG A 7 41.57 -23.38 -29.01
CA ARG A 7 41.32 -22.50 -30.17
C ARG A 7 41.20 -23.16 -31.57
N VAL A 8 40.08 -22.87 -32.28
CA VAL A 8 40.01 -22.12 -33.57
C VAL A 8 38.94 -22.62 -34.59
N ARG A 9 38.04 -21.67 -34.90
CA ARG A 9 37.38 -21.28 -36.18
C ARG A 9 36.27 -22.11 -36.85
N SER A 10 35.09 -21.49 -36.78
CA SER A 10 34.41 -20.67 -37.82
C SER A 10 33.83 -21.30 -39.09
N MET A 11 32.61 -20.83 -39.34
CA MET A 11 31.96 -20.42 -40.59
C MET A 11 30.74 -21.24 -41.05
N HIS A 12 29.60 -20.57 -40.84
CA HIS A 12 28.55 -20.26 -41.82
C HIS A 12 27.82 -21.40 -42.56
N ARG A 13 26.55 -21.57 -42.16
CA ARG A 13 25.27 -21.48 -42.94
C ARG A 13 25.22 -22.05 -44.39
N PRO A 14 24.01 -22.38 -44.92
CA PRO A 14 22.84 -23.02 -44.32
C PRO A 14 22.13 -24.05 -45.26
N ALA A 15 21.06 -24.65 -44.74
CA ALA A 15 19.82 -25.10 -45.42
C ALA A 15 19.89 -26.09 -46.59
N SER A 16 19.24 -27.26 -46.42
CA SER A 16 17.99 -27.61 -47.13
C SER A 16 17.58 -29.09 -46.90
N GLU A 17 16.27 -29.23 -46.65
CA GLU A 17 15.36 -30.30 -47.09
C GLU A 17 15.53 -31.75 -46.61
N CYS A 18 14.54 -32.16 -45.81
CA CYS A 18 14.09 -33.53 -45.61
C CYS A 18 13.53 -34.14 -46.90
N THR A 19 13.81 -35.42 -47.15
CA THR A 19 12.89 -36.28 -47.91
C THR A 19 12.83 -37.68 -47.26
N ARG A 20 11.59 -38.16 -47.14
CA ARG A 20 11.11 -39.42 -46.54
C ARG A 20 11.75 -40.67 -47.14
N MET A 21 11.88 -41.74 -46.32
CA MET A 21 11.50 -43.09 -46.76
C MET A 21 11.18 -44.03 -45.58
N THR A 22 10.16 -44.84 -45.81
CA THR A 22 9.41 -45.71 -44.90
C THR A 22 9.92 -47.16 -44.84
N MET A 23 9.67 -47.77 -43.67
CA MET A 23 9.34 -49.20 -43.41
C MET A 23 10.33 -50.33 -43.75
N SER A 24 10.68 -51.14 -42.73
CA SER A 24 10.24 -52.55 -42.68
C SER A 24 10.50 -53.24 -41.32
N ARG A 25 9.40 -53.76 -40.75
CA ARG A 25 9.17 -54.96 -39.90
C ARG A 25 10.36 -55.66 -39.22
N ILE A 26 10.19 -55.99 -37.93
CA ILE A 26 10.53 -57.31 -37.32
C ILE A 26 9.54 -57.60 -36.17
N SER A 27 9.17 -58.88 -36.06
CA SER A 27 8.15 -59.51 -35.22
C SER A 27 8.54 -59.70 -33.74
N LEU A 28 7.52 -59.66 -32.87
CA LEU A 28 7.55 -60.13 -31.49
C LEU A 28 7.83 -61.64 -31.45
N GLU A 29 9.02 -62.05 -31.00
CA GLU A 29 9.25 -63.30 -30.23
C GLU A 29 10.73 -63.47 -29.84
N GLN A 30 11.34 -62.39 -29.34
CA GLN A 30 12.51 -62.47 -28.44
C GLN A 30 12.23 -61.74 -27.12
N LEU A 31 10.96 -61.79 -26.68
CA LEU A 31 10.51 -61.50 -25.34
C LEU A 31 10.51 -62.82 -24.55
N ALA A 32 11.62 -63.15 -23.88
CA ALA A 32 11.64 -63.93 -22.62
C ALA A 32 13.06 -64.43 -22.29
N LYS A 33 13.97 -63.48 -22.11
CA LYS A 33 15.23 -63.57 -21.35
C LYS A 33 15.77 -62.15 -21.44
N TRP A 34 16.15 -61.53 -20.33
CA TRP A 34 16.31 -60.06 -20.13
C TRP A 34 15.06 -59.35 -19.60
N SER A 35 14.34 -59.97 -18.67
CA SER A 35 13.69 -59.23 -17.60
C SER A 35 14.62 -59.29 -16.39
N VAL A 36 14.80 -58.16 -15.69
CA VAL A 36 15.73 -57.95 -14.56
C VAL A 36 17.19 -57.63 -14.95
N ALA A 37 17.39 -56.56 -15.74
CA ALA A 37 18.63 -55.74 -15.74
C ALA A 37 18.56 -54.44 -16.59
N CYS A 38 17.40 -54.07 -17.14
CA CYS A 38 17.27 -52.87 -17.99
C CYS A 38 16.03 -52.03 -17.63
N ALA A 39 15.92 -51.64 -16.36
CA ALA A 39 14.91 -50.68 -15.89
C ALA A 39 15.52 -49.48 -15.15
N VAL A 40 16.85 -49.35 -15.09
CA VAL A 40 17.55 -48.29 -14.33
C VAL A 40 18.41 -47.38 -15.22
N ALA A 41 18.53 -47.63 -16.53
CA ALA A 41 19.42 -46.86 -17.41
C ALA A 41 18.74 -46.05 -18.53
N VAL A 42 17.41 -46.10 -18.67
CA VAL A 42 16.66 -45.33 -19.71
C VAL A 42 15.91 -44.11 -19.14
N MET A 43 15.93 -43.90 -17.81
CA MET A 43 15.27 -42.75 -17.18
C MET A 43 16.15 -41.50 -17.03
N CYS A 44 17.44 -41.55 -17.42
CA CYS A 44 18.38 -40.43 -17.23
C CYS A 44 18.96 -39.81 -18.52
N MET A 45 18.45 -40.13 -19.71
CA MET A 45 19.01 -39.57 -20.97
C MET A 45 17.99 -39.05 -22.00
N ASN A 46 16.71 -38.93 -21.66
CA ASN A 46 15.68 -38.31 -22.52
C ASN A 46 15.08 -37.01 -21.94
N ALA A 47 15.78 -36.33 -21.03
CA ALA A 47 15.40 -35.02 -20.49
C ALA A 47 16.18 -33.84 -21.11
N SER A 48 16.68 -33.99 -22.34
CA SER A 48 17.49 -32.96 -23.00
C SER A 48 17.31 -32.94 -24.53
N SER A 49 16.07 -32.78 -25.01
CA SER A 49 15.76 -32.14 -26.31
C SER A 49 14.29 -32.33 -26.72
N THR A 50 13.35 -31.88 -25.88
CA THR A 50 12.12 -31.33 -26.43
C THR A 50 12.30 -29.84 -26.45
N SER A 51 12.45 -29.29 -27.65
CA SER A 51 12.24 -27.88 -27.92
C SER A 51 10.94 -27.48 -27.23
N SER A 52 11.05 -26.77 -26.09
CA SER A 52 9.98 -25.91 -25.64
C SER A 52 9.67 -25.05 -26.85
N ALA A 53 8.52 -25.28 -27.46
CA ALA A 53 7.86 -24.20 -28.15
C ALA A 53 7.70 -23.13 -27.08
N ARG A 54 8.65 -22.19 -27.02
CA ARG A 54 8.35 -20.84 -26.55
C ARG A 54 7.28 -20.37 -27.52
N THR A 55 6.03 -20.68 -27.21
CA THR A 55 4.98 -19.71 -27.45
C THR A 55 5.52 -18.44 -26.83
N SER A 56 5.94 -17.50 -27.68
CA SER A 56 6.27 -16.16 -27.21
C SER A 56 4.99 -15.68 -26.53
N ALA A 57 4.97 -15.76 -25.19
CA ALA A 57 3.82 -15.37 -24.40
C ALA A 57 3.62 -13.90 -24.72
N THR A 58 2.60 -13.62 -25.53
CA THR A 58 2.26 -12.26 -25.90
C THR A 58 1.67 -11.64 -24.64
N GLN A 59 2.16 -10.46 -24.25
CA GLN A 59 1.63 -9.74 -23.09
C GLN A 59 0.11 -9.63 -23.23
N LEU A 60 -0.62 -10.09 -22.23
CA LEU A 60 -2.07 -9.95 -22.21
C LEU A 60 -2.41 -8.47 -21.97
N PRO A 61 -3.40 -7.89 -22.68
CA PRO A 61 -3.89 -6.56 -22.37
C PRO A 61 -4.25 -6.40 -20.89
N GLY A 62 -3.98 -5.23 -20.32
CA GLY A 62 -4.26 -4.94 -18.90
C GLY A 62 -3.31 -5.56 -17.89
N THR A 63 -2.29 -6.32 -18.32
CA THR A 63 -1.26 -6.89 -17.41
C THR A 63 -0.01 -6.01 -17.29
N VAL A 64 0.59 -6.02 -16.10
CA VAL A 64 1.78 -5.26 -15.72
C VAL A 64 2.81 -6.17 -15.04
N GLU A 65 4.09 -5.88 -15.25
CA GLU A 65 5.18 -6.57 -14.55
C GLU A 65 5.13 -6.27 -13.04
N LEU A 66 5.01 -7.33 -12.22
CA LEU A 66 4.93 -7.25 -10.76
C LEU A 66 5.99 -8.17 -10.15
N SER A 67 6.95 -7.58 -9.43
CA SER A 67 8.03 -8.33 -8.78
C SER A 67 7.60 -8.79 -7.37
N PRO A 68 7.75 -10.09 -7.04
CA PRO A 68 7.62 -10.60 -5.68
C PRO A 68 8.80 -10.26 -4.77
N LEU A 69 9.91 -9.78 -5.32
CA LEU A 69 11.07 -9.40 -4.53
C LEU A 69 11.15 -7.87 -4.42
N PRO A 70 11.75 -7.35 -3.34
CA PRO A 70 12.12 -5.95 -3.27
C PRO A 70 13.07 -5.59 -4.43
N LEU A 71 12.69 -4.56 -5.19
CA LEU A 71 13.46 -4.07 -6.34
C LEU A 71 14.78 -3.38 -5.96
N ASP A 72 15.00 -3.10 -4.67
CA ASP A 72 16.29 -2.66 -4.14
C ASP A 72 16.89 -3.77 -3.28
N GLN A 73 17.84 -4.51 -3.86
CA GLN A 73 18.61 -5.57 -3.20
C GLN A 73 20.00 -5.09 -2.76
N SER A 74 20.23 -3.78 -2.61
CA SER A 74 21.52 -3.30 -2.13
C SER A 74 21.79 -3.86 -0.72
N GLN A 75 22.80 -4.73 -0.63
CA GLN A 75 23.19 -5.50 0.55
C GLN A 75 23.80 -4.64 1.67
N ASP A 76 23.04 -3.69 2.20
CA ASP A 76 23.43 -2.91 3.39
C ASP A 76 22.53 -3.33 4.57
N ASP A 77 23.16 -3.60 5.73
CA ASP A 77 22.56 -4.21 6.94
C ASP A 77 21.17 -3.65 7.27
N SER A 78 20.15 -4.53 7.31
CA SER A 78 18.77 -4.25 7.76
C SER A 78 18.20 -2.91 7.25
N LEU A 79 17.50 -2.93 6.12
CA LEU A 79 16.77 -1.76 5.62
C LEU A 79 15.67 -1.37 6.62
N ARG A 80 16.02 -0.51 7.58
CA ARG A 80 15.07 0.08 8.54
C ARG A 80 14.60 1.42 8.01
N THR A 81 13.29 1.60 8.03
CA THR A 81 12.67 2.89 7.73
C THR A 81 11.60 3.18 8.76
N VAL A 82 11.37 4.46 9.03
CA VAL A 82 10.21 4.88 9.81
C VAL A 82 8.97 4.42 9.04
N LEU A 83 8.06 3.66 9.62
CA LEU A 83 6.82 3.21 8.98
C LEU A 83 5.69 4.21 9.23
N GLY A 84 5.66 4.82 10.41
CA GLY A 84 4.67 5.79 10.84
C GLY A 84 5.07 6.49 12.14
N VAL A 85 4.24 7.42 12.59
CA VAL A 85 4.40 8.14 13.86
C VAL A 85 3.08 8.09 14.64
N ASN A 86 3.13 8.17 15.97
CA ASN A 86 1.90 8.20 16.79
C ASN A 86 1.23 9.58 16.84
N THR A 87 1.92 10.65 16.45
CA THR A 87 1.43 12.03 16.49
C THR A 87 1.96 12.84 15.32
N GLY A 88 1.10 13.73 14.78
CA GLY A 88 1.50 14.75 13.81
C GLY A 88 2.15 15.98 14.45
N VAL A 89 2.10 16.12 15.78
CA VAL A 89 2.73 17.21 16.54
C VAL A 89 3.73 16.63 17.52
N LEU A 90 5.01 17.00 17.38
CA LEU A 90 6.09 16.51 18.23
C LEU A 90 6.01 17.15 19.62
N ALA A 91 5.62 16.34 20.58
CA ALA A 91 5.60 16.63 22.01
C ALA A 91 6.26 15.48 22.77
N THR A 92 6.46 15.64 24.09
CA THR A 92 6.87 14.54 24.97
C THR A 92 5.93 13.35 24.77
N GLY A 93 6.48 12.17 24.49
CA GLY A 93 5.70 10.97 24.17
C GLY A 93 5.52 10.70 22.67
N ALA A 94 6.11 11.52 21.79
CA ALA A 94 6.15 11.23 20.36
C ALA A 94 7.01 9.98 20.07
N LEU A 95 6.47 9.10 19.23
CA LEU A 95 7.07 7.85 18.80
C LEU A 95 7.15 7.81 17.28
N ALA A 96 8.28 7.33 16.78
CA ALA A 96 8.42 6.79 15.44
C ALA A 96 8.40 5.26 15.52
N PHE A 97 7.59 4.63 14.66
CA PHE A 97 7.61 3.19 14.49
C PHE A 97 8.59 2.86 13.37
N GLU A 98 9.69 2.19 13.63
CA GLU A 98 10.61 1.71 12.60
C GLU A 98 10.29 0.26 12.27
N GLY A 99 10.47 -0.13 11.00
CA GLY A 99 10.45 -1.53 10.64
C GLY A 99 11.25 -1.82 9.38
N GLY A 100 11.38 -3.10 9.08
CA GLY A 100 12.22 -3.59 8.00
C GLY A 100 12.35 -5.10 8.01
N TYR A 101 13.35 -5.58 7.28
CA TYR A 101 13.62 -7.01 7.12
C TYR A 101 15.12 -7.30 6.99
N ASP A 102 15.50 -8.54 7.31
CA ASP A 102 16.81 -9.11 6.98
C ASP A 102 16.71 -9.86 5.62
N PRO A 103 17.43 -9.45 4.58
CA PRO A 103 17.38 -10.11 3.27
C PRO A 103 17.95 -11.53 3.27
N ALA A 104 18.70 -11.93 4.31
CA ALA A 104 19.27 -13.28 4.39
C ALA A 104 18.24 -14.35 4.76
N ASP A 105 17.23 -14.00 5.57
CA ASP A 105 16.25 -14.98 6.08
C ASP A 105 14.79 -14.49 6.12
N TRP A 106 14.54 -13.25 5.68
CA TRP A 106 13.24 -12.57 5.66
C TRP A 106 12.59 -12.40 7.02
N SER A 107 13.40 -12.42 8.09
CA SER A 107 12.93 -12.01 9.42
C SER A 107 12.61 -10.52 9.45
N GLY A 108 11.47 -10.20 10.07
CA GLY A 108 11.02 -8.83 10.26
C GLY A 108 11.48 -8.23 11.58
N GLN A 109 11.54 -6.90 11.59
CA GLN A 109 11.74 -6.10 12.79
C GLN A 109 10.71 -4.98 12.83
N MET A 110 10.18 -4.69 14.01
CA MET A 110 9.34 -3.53 14.27
C MET A 110 9.69 -2.95 15.64
N ARG A 111 10.00 -1.65 15.70
CA ARG A 111 10.43 -0.97 16.92
C ARG A 111 9.64 0.31 17.14
N ALA A 112 9.37 0.64 18.40
CA ALA A 112 9.10 2.02 18.75
C ALA A 112 10.37 2.70 19.19
N VAL A 113 10.62 3.87 18.62
CA VAL A 113 11.75 4.75 18.94
C VAL A 113 11.19 6.10 19.33
N VAL A 114 11.75 6.69 20.39
CA VAL A 114 11.40 8.04 20.82
C VAL A 114 11.77 9.03 19.71
N LEU A 115 10.83 9.91 19.39
CA LEU A 115 11.00 11.01 18.46
C LEU A 115 11.12 12.31 19.25
N ASN A 116 12.31 12.90 19.26
CA ASN A 116 12.60 14.13 19.98
C ASN A 116 11.91 15.34 19.31
N ALA A 117 11.82 16.46 20.03
CA ALA A 117 11.18 17.69 19.53
C ALA A 117 11.85 18.29 18.28
N ASP A 118 13.12 17.96 18.03
CA ASP A 118 13.90 18.33 16.84
C ASP A 118 13.71 17.35 15.66
N GLY A 119 12.89 16.30 15.83
CA GLY A 119 12.65 15.25 14.84
C GLY A 119 13.73 14.17 14.79
N ALA A 120 14.71 14.19 15.69
CA ALA A 120 15.73 13.15 15.79
C ALA A 120 15.19 11.91 16.52
N LEU A 121 15.64 10.73 16.07
CA LEU A 121 15.38 9.45 16.71
C LEU A 121 16.40 9.23 17.83
N SER A 122 15.94 8.81 19.01
CA SER A 122 16.81 8.66 20.19
C SER A 122 16.75 7.25 20.82
N GLN A 123 15.87 7.02 21.78
CA GLN A 123 15.78 5.79 22.57
C GLN A 123 14.88 4.75 21.88
N VAL A 124 15.39 3.55 21.64
CA VAL A 124 14.56 2.38 21.30
C VAL A 124 13.84 1.91 22.57
N LEU A 125 12.51 1.84 22.50
CA LEU A 125 11.66 1.48 23.63
C LEU A 125 11.35 0.00 23.71
N TRP A 126 11.06 -0.61 22.56
CA TRP A 126 10.76 -2.02 22.43
C TRP A 126 10.97 -2.49 20.98
N ASP A 127 11.10 -3.80 20.81
CA ASP A 127 11.20 -4.48 19.52
C ASP A 127 10.19 -5.64 19.51
N ALA A 128 9.13 -5.50 18.70
CA ALA A 128 8.04 -6.46 18.64
C ALA A 128 8.50 -7.83 18.11
N GLY A 129 9.47 -7.87 17.20
CA GLY A 129 10.03 -9.12 16.70
C GLY A 129 10.73 -9.92 17.81
N LEU A 130 11.48 -9.23 18.68
CA LEU A 130 12.12 -9.86 19.84
C LEU A 130 11.10 -10.32 20.90
N LEU A 131 10.05 -9.53 21.15
CA LEU A 131 9.01 -9.87 22.13
C LEU A 131 8.13 -11.03 21.65
N LEU A 132 7.79 -11.05 20.36
CA LEU A 132 7.00 -12.12 19.74
C LEU A 132 7.78 -13.44 19.73
N THR A 133 9.07 -13.41 19.40
CA THR A 133 9.92 -14.60 19.32
C THR A 133 10.27 -15.20 20.68
N ASN A 134 10.15 -14.44 21.77
CA ASN A 134 10.46 -14.91 23.11
C ASN A 134 9.28 -15.71 23.70
N PRO A 135 9.38 -17.04 23.87
CA PRO A 135 8.28 -17.87 24.35
C PRO A 135 7.91 -17.62 25.81
N SER A 136 8.78 -16.96 26.60
CA SER A 136 8.45 -16.54 27.97
C SER A 136 7.59 -15.28 28.01
N VAL A 137 7.59 -14.50 26.92
CA VAL A 137 6.81 -13.26 26.77
C VAL A 137 5.53 -13.55 25.98
N THR A 138 5.67 -14.22 24.83
CA THR A 138 4.58 -14.53 23.90
C THR A 138 4.61 -16.03 23.56
N PRO A 139 4.09 -16.91 24.44
CA PRO A 139 3.96 -18.33 24.11
C PRO A 139 3.01 -18.51 22.90
N PRO A 140 3.35 -19.34 21.89
CA PRO A 140 2.49 -19.56 20.72
C PRO A 140 1.04 -19.92 21.07
N ILE A 141 0.85 -20.78 22.08
CA ILE A 141 -0.47 -21.21 22.58
C ILE A 141 -1.33 -20.08 23.19
N ARG A 142 -0.75 -18.91 23.46
CA ARG A 142 -1.45 -17.74 24.03
C ARG A 142 -1.65 -16.61 23.03
N ARG A 143 -1.21 -16.77 21.78
CA ARG A 143 -1.46 -15.78 20.73
C ARG A 143 -2.92 -15.85 20.33
N ALA A 144 -3.57 -14.69 20.20
CA ALA A 144 -4.90 -14.59 19.63
C ALA A 144 -4.75 -14.41 18.11
N LEU A 145 -4.92 -15.49 17.35
CA LEU A 145 -4.79 -15.45 15.90
C LEU A 145 -6.15 -15.67 15.27
N LEU A 146 -6.60 -14.65 14.57
CA LEU A 146 -7.93 -14.59 13.97
C LEU A 146 -7.83 -14.83 12.47
N THR A 147 -8.89 -15.37 11.91
CA THR A 147 -9.10 -15.46 10.47
C THR A 147 -10.60 -15.42 10.19
N LEU A 148 -11.00 -15.78 8.98
CA LEU A 148 -12.38 -15.75 8.54
C LEU A 148 -12.73 -17.08 7.86
N HIS A 149 -13.92 -17.59 8.15
CA HIS A 149 -14.55 -18.67 7.40
C HIS A 149 -15.53 -18.06 6.40
N THR A 150 -15.62 -18.63 5.20
CA THR A 150 -16.72 -18.35 4.27
C THR A 150 -17.52 -19.61 4.01
N ASP A 151 -18.83 -19.53 4.22
CA ASP A 151 -19.72 -20.63 3.91
C ASP A 151 -19.75 -20.82 2.38
N SER A 152 -19.25 -21.97 1.92
CA SER A 152 -19.17 -22.29 0.49
C SER A 152 -20.53 -22.43 -0.21
N THR A 153 -21.66 -22.43 0.53
CA THR A 153 -23.04 -22.55 0.06
C THR A 153 -23.79 -21.22 0.07
N THR A 154 -23.65 -20.39 1.10
CA THR A 154 -24.31 -19.06 1.17
C THR A 154 -23.39 -17.94 0.69
N GLY A 155 -22.09 -18.06 0.93
CA GLY A 155 -21.11 -16.98 0.73
C GLY A 155 -20.99 -16.06 1.95
N ASP A 156 -21.69 -16.36 3.05
CA ASP A 156 -21.62 -15.59 4.27
C ASP A 156 -20.26 -15.79 4.94
N THR A 157 -19.75 -14.72 5.55
CA THR A 157 -18.45 -14.71 6.20
C THR A 157 -18.59 -14.59 7.71
N ILE A 158 -17.80 -15.37 8.47
CA ILE A 158 -17.79 -15.33 9.93
C ILE A 158 -16.34 -15.35 10.43
N GLY A 159 -15.99 -14.43 11.32
CA GLY A 159 -14.71 -14.44 12.00
C GLY A 159 -14.52 -15.69 12.87
N MET A 160 -13.35 -16.31 12.78
CA MET A 160 -12.98 -17.49 13.58
C MET A 160 -11.52 -17.44 14.06
N SER A 161 -11.13 -18.39 14.91
CA SER A 161 -9.73 -18.64 15.27
C SER A 161 -8.95 -19.22 14.09
N PHE A 162 -7.65 -18.93 13.99
CA PHE A 162 -6.73 -19.55 13.03
C PHE A 162 -5.97 -20.70 13.68
N GLU A 163 -6.61 -21.83 13.92
CA GLU A 163 -6.06 -22.99 14.63
C GLU A 163 -6.22 -24.30 13.85
N PRO A 164 -5.48 -25.38 14.19
CA PRO A 164 -5.49 -26.61 13.40
C PRO A 164 -6.88 -27.25 13.19
N TRP A 165 -7.80 -27.02 14.13
CA TRP A 165 -9.15 -27.57 14.15
C TRP A 165 -10.22 -26.55 13.73
N SER A 166 -9.80 -25.39 13.22
CA SER A 166 -10.72 -24.44 12.58
C SER A 166 -11.44 -25.09 11.40
N ASP A 167 -12.67 -24.63 11.14
CA ASP A 167 -13.50 -25.13 10.04
C ASP A 167 -13.06 -24.53 8.69
N PHE A 168 -11.84 -24.87 8.27
CA PHE A 168 -11.32 -24.44 6.99
C PHE A 168 -12.09 -25.10 5.85
N ASP A 169 -12.48 -24.32 4.85
CA ASP A 169 -13.11 -24.87 3.66
C ASP A 169 -12.10 -25.66 2.78
N PRO A 170 -12.55 -26.46 1.80
CA PRO A 170 -11.64 -27.24 0.93
C PRO A 170 -10.63 -26.41 0.11
N VAL A 171 -10.97 -25.17 -0.24
CA VAL A 171 -10.09 -24.24 -0.96
C VAL A 171 -9.02 -23.70 -0.01
N GLU A 172 -9.40 -23.34 1.21
CA GLU A 172 -8.54 -22.87 2.30
C GLU A 172 -7.52 -23.94 2.70
N MET A 173 -7.99 -25.16 3.01
CA MET A 173 -7.12 -26.31 3.32
C MET A 173 -6.11 -26.57 2.19
N LYS A 174 -6.56 -26.51 0.93
CA LYS A 174 -5.68 -26.68 -0.23
C LYS A 174 -4.66 -25.55 -0.35
N GLY A 175 -5.06 -24.31 -0.03
CA GLY A 175 -4.19 -23.15 0.03
C GLY A 175 -3.04 -23.34 1.02
N LEU A 176 -3.38 -23.64 2.27
CA LEU A 176 -2.43 -23.88 3.37
C LEU A 176 -1.47 -25.05 3.09
N MET A 177 -1.95 -26.08 2.38
CA MET A 177 -1.14 -27.22 1.95
C MET A 177 -0.40 -26.99 0.61
N THR A 178 -0.32 -25.76 0.11
CA THR A 178 0.46 -25.40 -1.09
C THR A 178 1.74 -24.64 -0.70
N PRO A 179 2.95 -25.08 -1.12
CA PRO A 179 3.24 -26.22 -1.98
C PRO A 179 2.97 -27.54 -1.25
N ALA A 180 2.73 -28.60 -2.02
CA ALA A 180 2.44 -29.93 -1.48
C ALA A 180 3.56 -30.39 -0.52
N SER A 181 3.14 -31.05 0.56
CA SER A 181 4.04 -31.60 1.57
C SER A 181 5.08 -32.54 0.94
N ARG A 182 6.32 -32.44 1.44
CA ARG A 182 7.46 -33.30 1.05
C ARG A 182 7.88 -34.26 2.17
N ASP A 183 7.29 -34.11 3.36
CA ASP A 183 7.60 -34.88 4.56
C ASP A 183 6.31 -35.41 5.19
N VAL A 184 6.33 -36.64 5.69
CA VAL A 184 5.13 -37.24 6.30
C VAL A 184 4.67 -36.52 7.57
N GLY A 185 5.56 -35.79 8.25
CA GLY A 185 5.25 -34.96 9.42
C GLY A 185 4.67 -33.59 9.07
N ASP A 186 4.77 -33.16 7.81
CA ASP A 186 4.19 -31.90 7.30
C ASP A 186 2.70 -32.10 6.98
N THR A 187 1.87 -31.98 8.03
CA THR A 187 0.41 -32.06 7.99
C THR A 187 -0.23 -30.67 8.07
N LEU A 188 -1.53 -30.55 7.81
CA LEU A 188 -2.27 -29.28 7.98
C LEU A 188 -2.13 -28.75 9.41
N GLU A 189 -2.29 -29.62 10.40
CA GLU A 189 -2.13 -29.28 11.82
C GLU A 189 -0.72 -28.75 12.09
N THR A 190 0.31 -29.48 11.64
CA THR A 190 1.70 -29.08 11.80
C THR A 190 1.99 -27.72 11.17
N ARG A 191 1.47 -27.44 9.96
CA ARG A 191 1.65 -26.16 9.27
C ARG A 191 0.96 -25.02 10.00
N VAL A 192 -0.29 -25.23 10.42
CA VAL A 192 -1.04 -24.19 11.12
C VAL A 192 -0.35 -23.88 12.45
N GLU A 193 0.06 -24.88 13.24
CA GLU A 193 0.83 -24.65 14.47
C GLU A 193 2.15 -23.90 14.21
N TYR A 194 2.88 -24.28 13.16
CA TYR A 194 4.09 -23.56 12.77
C TYR A 194 3.80 -22.08 12.45
N LEU A 195 2.76 -21.79 11.67
CA LEU A 195 2.33 -20.43 11.32
C LEU A 195 1.85 -19.65 12.56
N ARG A 196 1.22 -20.34 13.53
CA ARG A 196 0.87 -19.78 14.85
C ARG A 196 2.11 -19.48 15.71
N GLY A 197 3.29 -19.97 15.32
CA GLY A 197 4.56 -19.66 15.93
C GLY A 197 5.19 -20.82 16.68
N GLU A 198 4.63 -22.03 16.60
CA GLU A 198 5.25 -23.20 17.23
C GLU A 198 6.53 -23.61 16.50
N ARG A 199 7.55 -24.00 17.27
CA ARG A 199 8.92 -24.18 16.79
C ARG A 199 9.46 -25.61 16.89
N GLY A 200 8.73 -26.56 17.46
CA GLY A 200 9.17 -27.95 17.62
C GLY A 200 9.70 -28.56 16.30
N GLU A 201 8.99 -28.32 15.21
CA GLU A 201 9.31 -28.87 13.89
C GLU A 201 10.45 -28.16 13.14
N GLU A 202 10.98 -27.07 13.69
CA GLU A 202 12.18 -26.43 13.17
C GLU A 202 13.43 -27.28 13.44
N THR A 203 13.43 -28.03 14.55
CA THR A 203 14.56 -28.87 14.96
C THR A 203 14.56 -30.25 14.32
N THR A 204 13.40 -30.71 13.85
CA THR A 204 13.23 -31.99 13.15
C THR A 204 13.59 -31.89 11.66
N GLY A 205 13.60 -30.67 11.12
CA GLY A 205 13.79 -30.39 9.69
C GLY A 205 12.52 -30.53 8.86
N VAL A 206 11.36 -30.81 9.48
CA VAL A 206 10.06 -30.85 8.81
C VAL A 206 9.66 -29.44 8.36
N MET A 207 9.92 -28.43 9.19
CA MET A 207 9.67 -27.02 8.90
C MET A 207 10.98 -26.22 8.90
N ARG A 208 10.97 -25.10 8.18
CA ARG A 208 12.11 -24.18 8.12
C ARG A 208 12.42 -23.56 9.49
N GLU A 209 13.69 -23.52 9.85
CA GLU A 209 14.15 -22.79 11.03
C GLU A 209 13.97 -21.26 10.87
N ARG A 210 13.42 -20.61 11.90
CA ARG A 210 13.19 -19.16 11.94
C ARG A 210 14.04 -18.47 12.98
N LYS A 211 14.66 -17.34 12.62
CA LYS A 211 15.32 -16.45 13.60
C LYS A 211 14.34 -15.55 14.36
N SER A 212 13.24 -15.17 13.71
CA SER A 212 12.16 -14.34 14.27
C SER A 212 10.81 -14.92 13.85
N LEU A 213 9.82 -14.80 14.73
CA LEU A 213 8.43 -15.11 14.39
C LEU A 213 7.76 -14.00 13.57
N LEU A 214 8.21 -12.76 13.72
CA LEU A 214 7.72 -11.64 12.90
C LEU A 214 8.33 -11.71 11.50
N GLY A 215 7.49 -11.70 10.48
CA GLY A 215 7.90 -11.70 9.07
C GLY A 215 8.34 -10.33 8.55
N ALA A 216 9.04 -10.33 7.42
CA ALA A 216 9.54 -9.12 6.76
C ALA A 216 8.45 -8.04 6.60
N ILE A 217 8.75 -6.80 7.00
CA ILE A 217 7.91 -5.63 6.69
C ILE A 217 8.62 -4.86 5.56
N VAL A 218 8.05 -4.90 4.35
CA VAL A 218 8.70 -4.36 3.14
C VAL A 218 8.05 -3.05 2.71
N ASN A 219 6.74 -3.06 2.41
CA ASN A 219 6.03 -1.89 1.91
C ASN A 219 4.95 -1.37 2.89
N ALA A 220 4.45 -2.22 3.77
CA ALA A 220 3.41 -1.84 4.74
C ALA A 220 3.90 -0.75 5.70
N GLN A 221 3.03 0.21 5.99
CA GLN A 221 3.24 1.22 7.02
C GLN A 221 2.51 0.87 8.30
N ALA A 222 3.00 1.42 9.41
CA ALA A 222 2.42 1.24 10.73
C ALA A 222 1.33 2.29 10.97
N VAL A 223 0.14 1.84 11.35
CA VAL A 223 -1.01 2.72 11.67
C VAL A 223 -1.26 2.70 13.17
N TYR A 224 -1.14 3.87 13.79
CA TYR A 224 -1.38 4.05 15.22
C TYR A 224 -2.84 4.41 15.48
N VAL A 225 -3.50 3.67 16.36
CA VAL A 225 -4.88 3.92 16.79
C VAL A 225 -4.89 4.04 18.31
N GLY A 226 -5.22 5.23 18.81
CA GLY A 226 -5.48 5.51 20.22
C GLY A 226 -6.90 6.03 20.38
N ARG A 227 -7.11 7.00 21.28
CA ARG A 227 -8.36 7.78 21.38
C ARG A 227 -8.87 8.23 19.98
N PRO A 228 -10.19 8.19 19.71
CA PRO A 228 -10.78 8.78 18.52
C PRO A 228 -10.45 10.28 18.38
N THR A 229 -10.09 10.70 17.16
CA THR A 229 -9.67 12.08 16.83
C THR A 229 -10.43 12.68 15.65
N GLY A 230 -11.48 12.02 15.16
CA GLY A 230 -12.35 12.60 14.15
C GLY A 230 -13.06 13.85 14.66
N ASN A 231 -13.74 14.53 13.75
CA ASN A 231 -14.44 15.78 14.04
C ASN A 231 -15.78 15.78 13.29
N TYR A 232 -16.56 14.72 13.49
CA TYR A 232 -17.90 14.64 12.94
C TYR A 232 -18.86 15.53 13.74
N SER A 233 -19.76 16.19 13.04
CA SER A 233 -20.93 16.83 13.64
C SER A 233 -22.06 15.81 13.77
N ASP A 234 -22.87 15.94 14.81
CA ASP A 234 -24.06 15.09 15.02
C ASP A 234 -25.25 15.50 14.12
N ALA A 235 -25.01 16.35 13.11
CA ALA A 235 -26.01 16.76 12.13
C ALA A 235 -25.73 16.05 10.79
N TRP A 236 -26.56 15.07 10.45
CA TRP A 236 -26.45 14.32 9.21
C TRP A 236 -27.60 14.62 8.25
N PRO A 237 -27.34 14.70 6.93
CA PRO A 237 -28.38 14.94 5.94
C PRO A 237 -29.36 13.76 5.90
N THR A 238 -30.64 14.05 6.09
CA THR A 238 -31.77 13.10 5.92
C THR A 238 -32.41 13.19 4.54
N LYS A 239 -31.97 14.19 3.75
CA LYS A 239 -32.33 14.36 2.35
C LYS A 239 -31.12 14.79 1.56
N ILE A 240 -30.87 14.10 0.45
CA ILE A 240 -29.82 14.43 -0.51
C ILE A 240 -30.48 14.59 -1.87
N GLN A 241 -30.23 15.71 -2.55
CA GLN A 241 -30.91 16.09 -3.79
C GLN A 241 -32.46 16.06 -3.68
N GLY A 242 -32.99 16.36 -2.50
CA GLY A 242 -34.44 16.34 -2.21
C GLY A 242 -35.04 14.95 -1.99
N ILE A 243 -34.25 13.88 -2.14
CA ILE A 243 -34.66 12.48 -1.90
C ILE A 243 -34.34 12.12 -0.46
N SER A 244 -35.30 11.50 0.24
CA SER A 244 -35.08 10.97 1.58
C SER A 244 -34.06 9.83 1.57
N VAL A 245 -33.07 9.92 2.45
CA VAL A 245 -32.02 8.92 2.62
C VAL A 245 -32.04 8.41 4.05
N ALA A 246 -31.60 7.16 4.25
CA ALA A 246 -31.39 6.65 5.59
C ALA A 246 -30.21 7.39 6.23
N SER A 247 -30.37 7.77 7.50
CA SER A 247 -29.32 8.40 8.30
C SER A 247 -29.33 7.72 9.66
N PRO A 248 -28.73 6.52 9.78
CA PRO A 248 -28.65 5.78 11.04
C PRO A 248 -28.08 6.63 12.19
N GLU A 249 -27.22 7.59 11.85
CA GLU A 249 -26.62 8.54 12.78
C GLU A 249 -27.63 9.47 13.46
N MET A 250 -28.85 9.57 12.93
CA MET A 250 -29.93 10.43 13.41
C MET A 250 -31.07 9.65 14.10
N GLU A 251 -30.92 8.34 14.28
CA GLU A 251 -31.92 7.53 14.99
C GLU A 251 -32.03 7.94 16.46
N PRO A 252 -33.21 7.78 17.12
CA PRO A 252 -33.41 8.26 18.49
C PRO A 252 -32.45 7.68 19.55
N ASP A 253 -31.93 6.49 19.30
CA ASP A 253 -30.98 5.75 20.13
C ASP A 253 -29.53 5.82 19.60
N ALA A 254 -29.27 6.60 18.55
CA ALA A 254 -27.94 6.76 17.96
C ALA A 254 -26.95 7.37 18.94
N GLN A 255 -25.78 6.73 19.06
CA GLN A 255 -24.65 7.28 19.80
C GLN A 255 -24.11 8.52 19.08
N SER A 256 -24.04 9.64 19.78
CA SER A 256 -23.39 10.85 19.23
C SER A 256 -21.88 10.66 19.11
N TYR A 257 -21.24 11.36 18.18
CA TYR A 257 -19.79 11.19 18.01
C TYR A 257 -19.00 11.66 19.25
N ASP A 258 -19.48 12.72 19.91
CA ASP A 258 -18.91 13.18 21.19
C ASP A 258 -19.02 12.12 22.30
N GLN A 259 -20.12 11.37 22.35
CA GLN A 259 -20.28 10.24 23.28
C GLN A 259 -19.29 9.11 22.94
N PHE A 260 -19.07 8.82 21.67
CA PHE A 260 -18.09 7.82 21.22
C PHE A 260 -16.67 8.21 21.62
N VAL A 261 -16.26 9.46 21.37
CA VAL A 261 -14.95 10.00 21.75
C VAL A 261 -14.76 9.92 23.26
N THR A 262 -15.79 10.28 24.04
CA THR A 262 -15.75 10.24 25.50
C THR A 262 -15.64 8.81 26.03
N SER A 263 -16.43 7.89 25.46
CA SER A 263 -16.44 6.47 25.87
C SER A 263 -15.13 5.74 25.54
N ASN A 264 -14.38 6.24 24.55
CA ASN A 264 -13.10 5.68 24.10
C ASN A 264 -11.90 6.59 24.43
N ALA A 265 -12.05 7.53 25.39
CA ALA A 265 -10.97 8.44 25.77
C ALA A 265 -9.73 7.71 26.29
N ASP A 266 -9.94 6.62 27.03
CA ASP A 266 -8.89 5.76 27.60
C ASP A 266 -8.62 4.50 26.75
N ARG A 267 -9.01 4.51 25.47
CA ARG A 267 -8.74 3.38 24.58
C ARG A 267 -7.24 3.10 24.53
N GLN A 268 -6.86 1.90 24.96
CA GLN A 268 -5.45 1.47 24.99
C GLN A 268 -4.87 1.57 23.57
N PRO A 269 -3.79 2.35 23.36
CA PRO A 269 -3.30 2.55 22.02
C PRO A 269 -2.60 1.32 21.44
N VAL A 270 -2.85 1.07 20.16
CA VAL A 270 -2.34 -0.07 19.40
C VAL A 270 -1.78 0.41 18.07
N VAL A 271 -0.71 -0.23 17.63
CA VAL A 271 -0.15 -0.04 16.29
C VAL A 271 -0.40 -1.27 15.44
N TYR A 272 -0.94 -1.07 14.25
CA TYR A 272 -1.26 -2.11 13.27
C TYR A 272 -0.26 -2.08 12.12
N VAL A 273 0.25 -3.24 11.72
CA VAL A 273 1.18 -3.36 10.58
C VAL A 273 1.02 -4.70 9.88
N GLY A 274 1.03 -4.69 8.54
CA GLY A 274 1.11 -5.90 7.74
C GLY A 274 2.52 -6.46 7.70
N ALA A 275 2.68 -7.77 7.88
CA ALA A 275 3.95 -8.46 7.78
C ALA A 275 3.87 -9.67 6.84
N ASN A 276 5.01 -9.98 6.20
CA ASN A 276 5.10 -11.04 5.20
C ASN A 276 5.26 -12.46 5.81
N ASP A 277 4.87 -12.64 7.07
CA ASP A 277 4.62 -13.94 7.70
C ASP A 277 3.15 -14.40 7.52
N GLY A 278 2.31 -13.57 6.90
CA GLY A 278 0.92 -13.89 6.61
C GLY A 278 -0.09 -13.02 7.34
N MET A 279 0.36 -12.10 8.17
CA MET A 279 -0.49 -11.50 9.20
C MET A 279 -0.52 -9.98 9.16
N LEU A 280 -1.68 -9.41 9.48
CA LEU A 280 -1.75 -8.09 10.10
C LEU A 280 -1.53 -8.28 11.60
N HIS A 281 -0.51 -7.63 12.17
CA HIS A 281 -0.25 -7.65 13.60
C HIS A 281 -0.76 -6.39 14.27
N ALA A 282 -1.29 -6.56 15.49
CA ALA A 282 -1.66 -5.49 16.40
C ALA A 282 -0.76 -5.53 17.63
N PHE A 283 0.03 -4.48 17.87
CA PHE A 283 0.92 -4.38 19.04
C PHE A 283 0.52 -3.25 19.97
N TYR A 284 0.59 -3.48 21.28
CA TYR A 284 0.41 -2.41 22.26
C TYR A 284 1.44 -1.30 22.05
N ALA A 285 0.97 -0.06 21.93
CA ALA A 285 1.80 1.12 21.73
C ALA A 285 1.42 2.25 22.70
N PRO A 286 1.42 2.02 24.03
CA PRO A 286 1.14 3.08 25.00
C PRO A 286 2.07 4.29 24.79
N VAL A 287 1.55 5.48 25.09
CA VAL A 287 2.36 6.70 25.08
C VAL A 287 3.41 6.57 26.19
N PRO A 288 4.72 6.72 25.89
CA PRO A 288 5.74 6.52 26.90
C PRO A 288 5.78 7.71 27.85
N HIS A 289 6.12 7.44 29.11
CA HIS A 289 6.25 8.46 30.15
C HIS A 289 7.71 8.79 30.41
N CYS A 290 7.98 10.09 30.59
CA CYS A 290 9.31 10.55 30.94
C CYS A 290 9.65 10.15 32.38
N THR A 291 10.86 9.61 32.59
CA THR A 291 11.37 9.19 33.90
C THR A 291 12.59 9.99 34.36
N MET A 292 13.30 10.66 33.46
CA MET A 292 14.43 11.52 33.78
C MET A 292 14.48 12.74 32.86
N TYR A 293 14.85 13.88 33.43
CA TYR A 293 15.02 15.16 32.73
C TYR A 293 16.48 15.64 32.85
N ASP A 294 16.96 16.39 31.86
CA ASP A 294 18.22 17.13 31.97
C ASP A 294 18.04 18.49 32.67
N GLU A 295 19.13 19.25 32.75
CA GLU A 295 19.16 20.59 33.37
C GLU A 295 18.32 21.64 32.61
N GLN A 296 18.02 21.39 31.33
CA GLN A 296 17.20 22.26 30.48
C GLN A 296 15.70 21.90 30.57
N GLY A 297 15.36 20.79 31.24
CA GLY A 297 14.00 20.29 31.38
C GLY A 297 13.56 19.38 30.22
N ASP A 298 14.50 18.95 29.38
CA ASP A 298 14.23 18.02 28.28
C ASP A 298 14.28 16.57 28.79
N CYS A 299 13.38 15.72 28.28
CA CYS A 299 13.32 14.33 28.71
C CYS A 299 14.49 13.52 28.13
N THR A 300 15.27 12.88 28.99
CA THR A 300 16.45 12.07 28.61
C THR A 300 16.21 10.58 28.67
N ARG A 301 15.15 10.13 29.36
CA ARG A 301 14.79 8.71 29.45
C ARG A 301 13.29 8.50 29.58
N TYR A 302 12.80 7.61 28.73
CA TYR A 302 11.41 7.21 28.68
C TYR A 302 11.23 5.78 29.20
N ASP A 303 10.16 5.57 29.95
CA ASP A 303 9.62 4.24 30.22
C ASP A 303 8.52 3.95 29.18
N PRO A 304 8.61 2.81 28.47
CA PRO A 304 7.69 2.48 27.41
C PRO A 304 6.25 2.23 27.88
N GLY A 305 6.01 1.97 29.17
CA GLY A 305 4.69 1.60 29.67
C GLY A 305 4.42 0.09 29.68
N ALA A 306 3.37 -0.29 30.41
CA ALA A 306 3.00 -1.70 30.56
C ALA A 306 2.58 -2.32 29.22
N ASN A 307 3.03 -3.55 28.99
CA ASN A 307 2.77 -4.35 27.78
C ASN A 307 3.25 -3.75 26.46
N ALA A 308 3.99 -2.65 26.47
CA ALA A 308 4.47 -2.01 25.25
C ALA A 308 5.23 -2.98 24.34
N GLY A 309 4.85 -3.00 23.06
CA GLY A 309 5.39 -3.88 22.03
C GLY A 309 4.88 -5.33 22.06
N LYS A 310 4.09 -5.75 23.06
CA LYS A 310 3.48 -7.08 23.07
C LYS A 310 2.35 -7.16 22.03
N GLU A 311 2.21 -8.31 21.40
CA GLU A 311 1.12 -8.59 20.47
C GLU A 311 -0.22 -8.67 21.23
N VAL A 312 -1.23 -7.98 20.71
CA VAL A 312 -2.62 -8.02 21.17
C VAL A 312 -3.34 -9.19 20.51
N PHE A 313 -3.32 -9.17 19.17
CA PHE A 313 -3.82 -10.22 18.29
C PHE A 313 -3.11 -10.08 16.93
N ALA A 314 -3.29 -11.07 16.06
CA ALA A 314 -2.99 -10.91 14.65
C ALA A 314 -4.11 -11.53 13.80
N PHE A 315 -4.27 -11.03 12.58
CA PHE A 315 -5.28 -11.48 11.63
C PHE A 315 -4.59 -12.10 10.42
N VAL A 316 -4.98 -13.31 10.04
CA VAL A 316 -4.49 -14.05 8.87
C VAL A 316 -5.56 -13.99 7.77
N PRO A 317 -5.37 -13.18 6.71
CA PRO A 317 -6.36 -13.08 5.65
C PRO A 317 -6.44 -14.35 4.81
N ARG A 318 -7.64 -14.73 4.33
CA ARG A 318 -7.79 -15.93 3.49
C ARG A 318 -7.00 -15.83 2.19
N GLY A 319 -6.96 -14.63 1.62
CA GLY A 319 -6.30 -14.34 0.35
C GLY A 319 -4.79 -14.68 0.34
N VAL A 320 -4.14 -14.85 1.50
CA VAL A 320 -2.71 -15.21 1.58
C VAL A 320 -2.45 -16.70 1.74
N TYR A 321 -3.46 -17.52 2.03
CA TYR A 321 -3.29 -18.95 2.38
C TYR A 321 -2.49 -19.69 1.31
N GLY A 322 -2.74 -19.33 0.05
CA GLY A 322 -2.06 -19.92 -1.09
C GLY A 322 -0.56 -19.66 -1.20
N ASN A 323 -0.02 -18.71 -0.42
CA ASN A 323 1.38 -18.36 -0.32
C ASN A 323 2.01 -18.82 1.02
N LEU A 324 1.20 -19.05 2.08
CA LEU A 324 1.69 -19.37 3.43
C LEU A 324 2.56 -20.63 3.47
N GLY A 325 2.23 -21.68 2.71
CA GLY A 325 3.06 -22.89 2.71
C GLY A 325 4.47 -22.68 2.13
N ASN A 326 4.71 -21.64 1.33
CA ASN A 326 6.09 -21.33 0.88
C ASN A 326 6.97 -20.86 2.06
N LEU A 327 6.35 -20.28 3.10
CA LEU A 327 7.05 -19.78 4.29
C LEU A 327 7.50 -20.91 5.22
N THR A 328 6.84 -22.07 5.15
CA THR A 328 7.09 -23.24 6.02
C THR A 328 8.13 -24.21 5.46
N SER A 329 8.37 -24.19 4.14
CA SER A 329 9.25 -25.15 3.46
C SER A 329 10.69 -25.11 3.97
N ALA A 330 11.16 -26.24 4.54
CA ALA A 330 12.52 -26.37 5.07
C ALA A 330 13.62 -26.23 4.00
N ASP A 331 13.52 -26.98 2.89
CA ASP A 331 14.61 -27.09 1.89
C ASP A 331 14.38 -26.26 0.62
N ALA A 332 13.19 -25.68 0.44
CA ALA A 332 12.79 -24.98 -0.77
C ALA A 332 12.03 -23.68 -0.45
N PHE A 333 12.44 -23.02 0.63
CA PHE A 333 11.92 -21.70 1.00
C PHE A 333 12.01 -20.76 -0.20
N LEU A 334 10.87 -20.16 -0.52
CA LEU A 334 10.73 -19.12 -1.51
C LEU A 334 9.97 -17.99 -0.85
N PHE A 335 10.60 -16.80 -0.77
CA PHE A 335 9.88 -15.63 -0.31
C PHE A 335 8.71 -15.34 -1.27
N ALA A 336 7.51 -15.33 -0.72
CA ALA A 336 6.30 -14.94 -1.40
C ALA A 336 5.64 -13.86 -0.55
N PRO A 337 5.40 -12.66 -1.10
CA PRO A 337 4.67 -11.64 -0.37
C PRO A 337 3.32 -12.16 0.15
N THR A 338 2.90 -11.67 1.31
CA THR A 338 1.60 -12.00 1.91
C THR A 338 0.89 -10.72 2.33
N VAL A 339 0.93 -10.31 3.60
CA VAL A 339 0.27 -9.06 4.03
C VAL A 339 1.28 -7.93 3.96
N ASP A 340 1.21 -7.13 2.90
CA ASP A 340 2.19 -6.08 2.64
C ASP A 340 1.56 -4.71 2.34
N ALA A 341 0.23 -4.60 2.30
CA ALA A 341 -0.45 -3.31 2.14
C ALA A 341 -0.52 -2.54 3.47
N THR A 342 -0.40 -1.22 3.39
CA THR A 342 -0.70 -0.33 4.52
C THR A 342 -2.21 -0.30 4.74
N PRO A 343 -2.72 -0.66 5.94
CA PRO A 343 -4.14 -0.56 6.25
C PRO A 343 -4.58 0.91 6.34
N VAL A 344 -5.88 1.14 6.23
CA VAL A 344 -6.51 2.45 6.47
C VAL A 344 -7.48 2.32 7.64
N VAL A 345 -7.61 3.40 8.43
CA VAL A 345 -8.50 3.43 9.60
C VAL A 345 -9.39 4.65 9.51
N ARG A 346 -10.68 4.48 9.79
CA ARG A 346 -11.65 5.57 9.91
C ARG A 346 -12.72 5.20 10.93
N ASP A 347 -13.20 6.17 11.68
CA ASP A 347 -14.40 5.99 12.49
C ASP A 347 -15.62 6.04 11.56
N VAL A 348 -16.48 5.03 11.67
CA VAL A 348 -17.68 4.80 10.85
C VAL A 348 -18.87 4.55 11.75
N PHE A 349 -20.08 4.74 11.22
CA PHE A 349 -21.31 4.48 11.95
C PHE A 349 -22.08 3.34 11.28
N PHE A 350 -22.45 2.32 12.03
CA PHE A 350 -23.36 1.29 11.53
C PHE A 350 -24.19 0.71 12.68
N ALA A 351 -25.27 0.02 12.31
CA ALA A 351 -26.15 -0.64 13.28
C ALA A 351 -25.62 -2.05 13.56
N GLU A 352 -24.83 -2.24 14.61
CA GLU A 352 -24.36 -3.57 15.01
C GLU A 352 -25.42 -4.25 15.90
N HIS A 353 -25.96 -5.40 15.47
CA HIS A 353 -26.92 -6.18 16.27
C HIS A 353 -28.15 -5.41 16.80
N GLY A 354 -28.48 -4.27 16.18
CA GLY A 354 -29.57 -3.38 16.60
C GLY A 354 -29.12 -2.13 17.37
N ASP A 355 -27.84 -1.99 17.69
CA ASP A 355 -27.26 -0.81 18.34
C ASP A 355 -26.71 0.17 17.29
N HIS A 356 -27.21 1.40 17.30
CA HIS A 356 -26.76 2.49 16.41
C HIS A 356 -25.52 3.18 17.00
N ALA A 357 -24.32 2.66 16.72
CA ALA A 357 -23.09 3.07 17.36
C ALA A 357 -21.96 3.44 16.38
N TRP A 358 -20.97 4.15 16.92
CA TRP A 358 -19.72 4.44 16.23
C TRP A 358 -18.70 3.33 16.46
N HIS A 359 -17.95 3.02 15.41
CA HIS A 359 -16.92 2.00 15.38
C HIS A 359 -15.65 2.57 14.75
N THR A 360 -14.48 2.12 15.19
CA THR A 360 -13.22 2.36 14.48
C THR A 360 -12.95 1.19 13.55
N LEU A 361 -13.16 1.40 12.25
CA LEU A 361 -12.95 0.40 11.21
C LEU A 361 -11.52 0.46 10.69
N LEU A 362 -10.87 -0.70 10.62
CA LEU A 362 -9.59 -0.90 9.93
C LEU A 362 -9.83 -1.71 8.67
N VAL A 363 -9.43 -1.20 7.51
CA VAL A 363 -9.48 -1.93 6.23
C VAL A 363 -8.07 -2.16 5.72
N GLY A 364 -7.73 -3.41 5.42
CA GLY A 364 -6.44 -3.78 4.86
C GLY A 364 -6.54 -4.40 3.47
N GLY A 365 -5.42 -4.42 2.77
CA GLY A 365 -5.23 -5.16 1.52
C GLY A 365 -3.97 -6.02 1.59
N LEU A 366 -3.64 -6.70 0.49
CA LEU A 366 -2.56 -7.69 0.43
C LEU A 366 -1.41 -7.32 -0.51
N ARG A 367 -1.51 -6.24 -1.30
CA ARG A 367 -0.59 -5.95 -2.42
C ARG A 367 -0.41 -7.20 -3.29
N LEU A 368 0.81 -7.69 -3.46
CA LEU A 368 1.11 -8.87 -4.26
C LEU A 368 0.83 -10.20 -3.55
N GLY A 369 0.53 -10.17 -2.25
CA GLY A 369 0.29 -11.40 -1.51
C GLY A 369 -1.06 -12.03 -1.77
N GLY A 370 -2.02 -11.28 -2.30
CA GLY A 370 -3.32 -11.81 -2.66
C GLY A 370 -4.21 -10.77 -3.34
N ARG A 371 -5.32 -11.24 -3.91
CA ARG A 371 -6.33 -10.43 -4.59
C ARG A 371 -7.53 -10.25 -3.67
N GLY A 372 -7.35 -9.47 -2.61
CA GLY A 372 -8.40 -9.30 -1.61
C GLY A 372 -8.16 -8.15 -0.65
N VAL A 373 -9.24 -7.71 -0.03
CA VAL A 373 -9.30 -6.75 1.07
C VAL A 373 -10.07 -7.34 2.24
N TYR A 374 -9.82 -6.84 3.44
CA TYR A 374 -10.49 -7.28 4.66
C TYR A 374 -10.82 -6.08 5.54
N ALA A 375 -11.84 -6.22 6.38
CA ALA A 375 -12.21 -5.20 7.36
C ALA A 375 -12.33 -5.77 8.77
N LEU A 376 -11.76 -5.02 9.72
CA LEU A 376 -11.76 -5.34 11.14
C LEU A 376 -12.37 -4.19 11.94
N ASP A 377 -13.24 -4.51 12.89
CA ASP A 377 -13.61 -3.58 13.95
C ASP A 377 -12.53 -3.59 15.04
N VAL A 378 -11.82 -2.46 15.15
CA VAL A 378 -10.74 -2.26 16.11
C VAL A 378 -11.11 -1.26 17.21
N THR A 379 -12.41 -1.07 17.46
CA THR A 379 -12.91 -0.18 18.51
C THR A 379 -12.43 -0.61 19.89
N HIS A 380 -12.43 -1.93 20.15
CA HIS A 380 -12.08 -2.51 21.44
C HIS A 380 -10.95 -3.55 21.32
N PRO A 381 -9.72 -3.12 21.02
CA PRO A 381 -8.65 -4.03 20.64
C PRO A 381 -8.24 -4.98 21.77
N VAL A 382 -8.38 -4.57 23.03
CA VAL A 382 -7.95 -5.35 24.21
C VAL A 382 -8.93 -6.46 24.61
N SER A 383 -10.18 -6.41 24.13
CA SER A 383 -11.16 -7.50 24.33
C SER A 383 -11.12 -8.54 23.22
N THR A 384 -10.33 -8.31 22.18
CA THR A 384 -10.13 -9.23 21.06
C THR A 384 -9.60 -10.57 21.56
N ASN A 385 -10.25 -11.66 21.15
CA ASN A 385 -9.84 -13.02 21.48
C ASN A 385 -10.42 -14.00 20.46
N GLU A 386 -9.88 -15.23 20.46
CA GLU A 386 -10.26 -16.28 19.52
C GLU A 386 -11.71 -16.78 19.68
N VAL A 387 -12.32 -16.64 20.87
CA VAL A 387 -13.69 -17.13 21.15
C VAL A 387 -14.76 -16.21 20.56
N ALA A 388 -14.46 -14.92 20.42
CA ALA A 388 -15.38 -13.91 19.90
C ALA A 388 -14.80 -13.21 18.66
N ALA A 389 -14.08 -13.95 17.81
CA ALA A 389 -13.39 -13.46 16.62
C ALA A 389 -14.30 -12.64 15.69
N GLN A 390 -15.58 -13.01 15.58
CA GLN A 390 -16.61 -12.33 14.79
C GLN A 390 -16.92 -10.89 15.23
N ARG A 391 -16.54 -10.49 16.45
CA ARG A 391 -16.66 -9.09 16.90
C ARG A 391 -15.56 -8.18 16.34
N THR A 392 -14.45 -8.78 15.90
CA THR A 392 -13.31 -8.06 15.36
C THR A 392 -13.23 -8.25 13.85
N VAL A 393 -13.44 -9.47 13.35
CA VAL A 393 -13.36 -9.78 11.92
C VAL A 393 -14.75 -9.64 11.30
N LEU A 394 -14.94 -8.59 10.50
CA LEU A 394 -16.25 -8.30 9.89
C LEU A 394 -16.44 -9.07 8.59
N TRP A 395 -15.53 -8.89 7.63
CA TRP A 395 -15.64 -9.47 6.29
C TRP A 395 -14.31 -9.47 5.54
N GLU A 396 -14.24 -10.31 4.50
CA GLU A 396 -13.25 -10.23 3.44
C GLU A 396 -13.95 -10.17 2.08
N PHE A 397 -13.38 -9.40 1.15
CA PHE A 397 -13.78 -9.40 -0.25
C PHE A 397 -12.56 -9.70 -1.11
N ASP A 398 -12.58 -10.84 -1.79
CA ASP A 398 -11.49 -11.30 -2.64
C ASP A 398 -11.99 -11.74 -4.03
N ALA A 399 -11.04 -12.02 -4.91
CA ALA A 399 -11.33 -12.42 -6.29
C ALA A 399 -12.03 -13.79 -6.41
N ASP A 400 -12.09 -14.57 -5.34
CA ASP A 400 -12.77 -15.87 -5.29
C ASP A 400 -14.21 -15.72 -4.75
N ALA A 401 -14.61 -14.52 -4.31
CA ALA A 401 -15.99 -14.21 -3.93
C ALA A 401 -16.97 -14.45 -5.08
N ARG A 402 -18.22 -14.72 -4.72
CA ARG A 402 -19.27 -15.06 -5.70
C ARG A 402 -19.70 -13.83 -6.51
N PRO A 403 -19.76 -13.92 -7.85
CA PRO A 403 -20.37 -12.87 -8.66
C PRO A 403 -21.87 -12.79 -8.39
N GLY A 404 -22.44 -11.61 -8.55
CA GLY A 404 -23.83 -11.37 -8.16
C GLY A 404 -24.44 -10.12 -8.77
N THR A 405 -25.62 -9.77 -8.28
CA THR A 405 -26.32 -8.53 -8.59
C THR A 405 -26.48 -7.75 -7.29
N THR A 406 -26.12 -6.47 -7.30
CA THR A 406 -26.24 -5.60 -6.14
C THR A 406 -27.72 -5.36 -5.80
N PRO A 407 -28.04 -4.91 -4.57
CA PRO A 407 -29.40 -4.52 -4.20
C PRO A 407 -30.05 -3.46 -5.11
N TYR A 408 -29.24 -2.76 -5.92
CA TYR A 408 -29.64 -1.69 -6.83
C TYR A 408 -29.74 -2.15 -8.30
N GLY A 409 -29.59 -3.45 -8.56
CA GLY A 409 -29.82 -4.05 -9.88
C GLY A 409 -28.61 -4.11 -10.82
N ASN A 410 -27.43 -3.68 -10.37
CA ASN A 410 -26.20 -3.76 -11.16
C ASN A 410 -25.49 -5.10 -10.94
N THR A 411 -24.94 -5.71 -11.99
CA THR A 411 -24.11 -6.92 -11.83
C THR A 411 -22.69 -6.57 -11.40
N TYR A 412 -22.07 -7.40 -10.57
CA TYR A 412 -20.66 -7.27 -10.22
C TYR A 412 -19.89 -8.58 -10.41
N ASN A 413 -18.59 -8.47 -10.68
CA ASN A 413 -17.68 -9.58 -10.90
C ASN A 413 -16.40 -9.49 -10.03
N PRO A 414 -16.30 -10.26 -8.93
CA PRO A 414 -15.12 -10.23 -8.06
C PRO A 414 -13.81 -10.59 -8.76
N THR A 415 -13.84 -11.33 -9.89
CA THR A 415 -12.61 -11.63 -10.63
C THR A 415 -11.99 -10.40 -11.30
N ASP A 416 -12.68 -9.26 -11.32
CA ASP A 416 -12.15 -7.99 -11.80
C ASP A 416 -11.27 -7.30 -10.72
N LEU A 417 -11.20 -7.86 -9.50
CA LEU A 417 -10.26 -7.47 -8.45
C LEU A 417 -8.89 -8.11 -8.67
N GLY A 418 -7.88 -7.33 -9.02
CA GLY A 418 -6.47 -7.72 -9.10
C GLY A 418 -5.74 -7.69 -7.75
N TYR A 419 -4.42 -7.66 -7.80
CA TYR A 419 -3.57 -7.48 -6.62
C TYR A 419 -3.76 -6.07 -6.04
N THR A 420 -4.05 -5.97 -4.75
CA THR A 420 -4.55 -4.74 -4.12
C THR A 420 -3.40 -3.82 -3.70
N TYR A 421 -2.69 -3.27 -4.69
CA TYR A 421 -1.62 -2.29 -4.48
C TYR A 421 -2.13 -0.93 -4.01
N GLY A 422 -3.31 -0.54 -4.50
CA GLY A 422 -4.02 0.66 -4.06
C GLY A 422 -4.61 0.48 -2.66
N GLN A 423 -4.53 1.53 -1.86
CA GLN A 423 -5.20 1.62 -0.58
C GLN A 423 -6.69 1.89 -0.80
N PRO A 424 -7.60 1.18 -0.11
CA PRO A 424 -9.01 1.53 -0.10
C PRO A 424 -9.26 2.90 0.55
N ALA A 425 -10.40 3.49 0.26
CA ALA A 425 -10.89 4.68 0.96
C ALA A 425 -12.19 4.34 1.72
N ILE A 426 -12.38 4.92 2.90
CA ILE A 426 -13.60 4.73 3.71
C ILE A 426 -14.37 6.05 3.69
N ALA A 427 -15.66 6.01 3.36
CA ALA A 427 -16.50 7.17 3.07
C ALA A 427 -17.90 7.04 3.67
N ARG A 428 -18.57 8.17 3.89
CA ARG A 428 -20.03 8.21 4.03
C ARG A 428 -20.62 8.70 2.71
N LEU A 429 -21.45 7.90 2.05
CA LEU A 429 -21.92 8.19 0.69
C LEU A 429 -23.39 8.66 0.66
N ALA A 430 -23.79 9.24 -0.47
CA ALA A 430 -25.11 9.82 -0.69
C ALA A 430 -26.28 8.84 -0.56
N ASN A 431 -26.03 7.53 -0.64
CA ASN A 431 -27.03 6.49 -0.47
C ASN A 431 -27.40 6.21 1.01
N GLY A 432 -26.83 6.96 1.96
CA GLY A 432 -27.10 6.76 3.38
C GLY A 432 -26.16 5.79 4.09
N ARG A 433 -25.15 5.24 3.39
CA ARG A 433 -24.28 4.18 3.94
C ARG A 433 -22.85 4.62 4.08
N TRP A 434 -22.19 4.07 5.10
CA TRP A 434 -20.74 4.01 5.16
C TRP A 434 -20.25 2.93 4.22
N ALA A 435 -19.22 3.24 3.45
CA ALA A 435 -18.71 2.36 2.40
C ALA A 435 -17.19 2.35 2.35
N VAL A 436 -16.65 1.24 1.84
CA VAL A 436 -15.25 1.04 1.52
C VAL A 436 -15.11 1.00 -0.01
N LEU A 437 -14.35 1.94 -0.55
CA LEU A 437 -14.07 2.06 -1.98
C LEU A 437 -12.73 1.39 -2.27
N VAL A 438 -12.77 0.29 -3.03
CA VAL A 438 -11.63 -0.58 -3.30
C VAL A 438 -11.24 -0.45 -4.78
N PRO A 439 -10.03 0.06 -5.09
CA PRO A 439 -9.57 0.09 -6.48
C PRO A 439 -9.33 -1.34 -6.97
N GLY A 440 -9.64 -1.60 -8.24
CA GLY A 440 -9.58 -2.92 -8.88
C GLY A 440 -8.18 -3.52 -8.96
N GLY A 441 -7.12 -2.82 -8.56
CA GLY A 441 -5.79 -3.39 -8.40
C GLY A 441 -5.13 -3.79 -9.72
N TYR A 442 -4.01 -4.52 -9.62
CA TYR A 442 -3.10 -4.80 -10.74
C TYR A 442 -3.04 -6.28 -11.10
N PHE A 443 -2.88 -6.58 -12.39
CA PHE A 443 -2.79 -7.94 -12.90
C PHE A 443 -1.38 -8.24 -13.40
N PRO A 444 -0.78 -9.40 -13.05
CA PRO A 444 0.62 -9.67 -13.36
C PRO A 444 0.82 -10.06 -14.83
N ASP A 445 1.90 -9.59 -15.45
CA ASP A 445 2.38 -10.07 -16.75
C ASP A 445 3.22 -11.34 -16.58
N CYS A 446 2.62 -12.50 -16.88
CA CYS A 446 3.27 -13.80 -16.71
C CYS A 446 4.32 -14.13 -17.77
N SER A 447 4.53 -13.27 -18.78
CA SER A 447 5.62 -13.42 -19.75
C SER A 447 6.99 -13.04 -19.16
N LYS A 448 6.99 -12.35 -18.01
CA LYS A 448 8.18 -11.85 -17.34
C LYS A 448 8.88 -12.96 -16.52
N PRO A 449 10.22 -12.93 -16.44
CA PRO A 449 10.97 -13.95 -15.70
C PRO A 449 10.71 -13.85 -14.20
N ASP A 450 10.59 -12.61 -13.69
CA ASP A 450 10.23 -12.33 -12.31
C ASP A 450 8.73 -12.13 -12.23
N ARG A 451 8.04 -13.10 -11.60
CA ARG A 451 6.58 -13.16 -11.58
C ARG A 451 6.06 -13.86 -10.33
N PRO A 452 4.83 -13.54 -9.87
CA PRO A 452 4.22 -14.19 -8.72
C PRO A 452 4.04 -15.70 -8.91
N VAL A 453 4.08 -16.47 -7.82
CA VAL A 453 3.88 -17.93 -7.84
C VAL A 453 2.54 -18.31 -8.49
N ARG A 454 1.49 -17.52 -8.26
CA ARG A 454 0.12 -17.73 -8.79
C ARG A 454 -0.24 -16.84 -9.97
N CYS A 455 0.76 -16.41 -10.76
CA CYS A 455 0.60 -15.43 -11.84
C CYS A 455 -0.51 -15.78 -12.84
N GLU A 456 -0.52 -17.02 -13.36
CA GLU A 456 -1.37 -17.40 -14.50
C GLU A 456 -2.87 -17.30 -14.21
N ALA A 457 -3.28 -17.58 -12.96
CA ALA A 457 -4.69 -17.49 -12.57
C ALA A 457 -5.18 -16.04 -12.55
N ALA A 458 -4.35 -15.13 -12.04
CA ALA A 458 -4.65 -13.71 -12.01
C ALA A 458 -4.64 -13.10 -13.42
N ALA A 459 -3.60 -13.36 -14.22
CA ALA A 459 -3.46 -12.75 -15.54
C ALA A 459 -4.60 -13.06 -16.51
N ARG A 460 -5.26 -14.22 -16.36
CA ARG A 460 -6.38 -14.64 -17.23
C ARG A 460 -7.68 -13.89 -16.98
N THR A 461 -7.85 -13.29 -15.81
CA THR A 461 -9.05 -12.51 -15.46
C THR A 461 -8.82 -11.02 -15.56
N ALA A 462 -7.68 -10.59 -16.13
CA ALA A 462 -7.37 -9.17 -16.29
C ALA A 462 -8.39 -8.49 -17.22
N PRO A 463 -9.05 -7.40 -16.78
CA PRO A 463 -9.78 -6.51 -17.67
C PRO A 463 -8.87 -5.97 -18.78
N ALA A 464 -9.33 -6.03 -20.03
CA ALA A 464 -8.48 -5.67 -21.17
C ALA A 464 -8.42 -4.15 -21.41
N ASP A 465 -9.51 -3.43 -21.13
CA ASP A 465 -9.73 -2.05 -21.57
C ASP A 465 -10.43 -1.16 -20.53
N PHE A 466 -10.74 -1.69 -19.34
CA PHE A 466 -11.33 -0.93 -18.24
C PHE A 466 -10.58 -1.16 -16.92
N SER A 467 -10.72 -0.20 -16.02
CA SER A 467 -10.40 -0.32 -14.60
C SER A 467 -11.68 -0.32 -13.78
N VAL A 468 -11.60 -0.80 -12.55
CA VAL A 468 -12.77 -0.96 -11.68
C VAL A 468 -12.55 -0.23 -10.35
N LEU A 469 -13.62 0.36 -9.81
CA LEU A 469 -13.74 0.76 -8.42
C LEU A 469 -14.92 0.00 -7.80
N PHE A 470 -14.64 -0.90 -6.85
CA PHE A 470 -15.68 -1.55 -6.07
C PHE A 470 -16.10 -0.65 -4.92
N VAL A 471 -17.40 -0.59 -4.62
CA VAL A 471 -17.94 0.09 -3.45
C VAL A 471 -18.61 -0.98 -2.59
N LEU A 472 -18.07 -1.22 -1.41
CA LEU A 472 -18.52 -2.23 -0.46
C LEU A 472 -19.17 -1.55 0.73
N ASP A 473 -20.20 -2.14 1.30
CA ASP A 473 -20.77 -1.70 2.58
C ASP A 473 -19.73 -1.86 3.71
N ALA A 474 -19.54 -0.82 4.52
CA ALA A 474 -18.47 -0.80 5.52
C ALA A 474 -18.64 -1.85 6.62
N GLN A 475 -19.88 -2.20 6.97
CA GLN A 475 -20.20 -3.15 8.02
C GLN A 475 -20.15 -4.59 7.51
N THR A 476 -20.69 -4.84 6.32
CA THR A 476 -21.00 -6.20 5.85
C THR A 476 -20.12 -6.67 4.69
N GLY A 477 -19.44 -5.77 3.99
CA GLY A 477 -18.69 -6.09 2.79
C GLY A 477 -19.57 -6.36 1.56
N GLU A 478 -20.90 -6.18 1.67
CA GLU A 478 -21.82 -6.33 0.53
C GLU A 478 -21.46 -5.35 -0.59
N VAL A 479 -21.40 -5.83 -1.84
CA VAL A 479 -21.10 -4.98 -3.00
C VAL A 479 -22.29 -4.05 -3.27
N ILE A 480 -22.11 -2.76 -3.02
CA ILE A 480 -23.05 -1.69 -3.35
C ILE A 480 -23.00 -1.38 -4.85
N ALA A 481 -21.78 -1.27 -5.40
CA ALA A 481 -21.55 -0.97 -6.81
C ALA A 481 -20.20 -1.50 -7.30
N GLU A 482 -20.14 -1.84 -8.60
CA GLU A 482 -18.91 -2.01 -9.36
C GLU A 482 -18.87 -0.92 -10.45
N LEU A 483 -18.03 0.09 -10.27
CA LEU A 483 -17.91 1.21 -11.20
C LEU A 483 -16.77 0.94 -12.17
N LYS A 484 -17.10 0.60 -13.42
CA LYS A 484 -16.12 0.38 -14.50
C LYS A 484 -15.81 1.69 -15.22
N THR A 485 -14.56 1.91 -15.60
CA THR A 485 -14.21 3.05 -16.45
C THR A 485 -14.81 2.87 -17.86
N PRO A 486 -15.28 3.95 -18.52
CA PRO A 486 -15.90 3.83 -19.84
C PRO A 486 -14.93 3.34 -20.91
N THR A 487 -15.38 2.38 -21.72
CA THR A 487 -14.59 1.79 -22.84
C THR A 487 -14.91 2.42 -24.19
N ASP A 488 -15.83 3.39 -24.25
CA ASP A 488 -16.31 4.06 -25.46
C ASP A 488 -15.57 5.38 -25.76
N ILE A 489 -14.58 5.75 -24.96
CA ILE A 489 -13.77 6.96 -25.16
C ILE A 489 -12.64 6.67 -26.14
N ALA A 490 -12.72 7.27 -27.34
CA ALA A 490 -11.78 6.99 -28.43
C ALA A 490 -10.30 7.28 -28.08
N GLY A 491 -9.47 6.24 -28.18
CA GLY A 491 -8.03 6.30 -27.96
C GLY A 491 -7.64 6.45 -26.47
N VAL A 492 -8.53 6.02 -25.58
CA VAL A 492 -8.26 5.89 -24.14
C VAL A 492 -8.32 4.41 -23.80
N ALA A 493 -7.25 3.90 -23.21
CA ALA A 493 -7.21 2.57 -22.61
C ALA A 493 -7.15 2.73 -21.10
N SER A 494 -7.68 1.78 -20.34
CA SER A 494 -7.61 1.82 -18.87
C SER A 494 -7.25 0.47 -18.30
N TYR A 495 -6.33 0.47 -17.35
CA TYR A 495 -5.98 -0.70 -16.54
C TYR A 495 -5.22 -0.26 -15.28
N GLY A 496 -5.39 -1.03 -14.20
CA GLY A 496 -4.68 -0.83 -12.95
C GLY A 496 -5.02 0.49 -12.27
N LEU A 497 -6.21 0.57 -11.65
CA LEU A 497 -6.62 1.74 -10.88
C LEU A 497 -5.75 1.89 -9.62
N SER A 498 -5.22 3.09 -9.38
CA SER A 498 -4.52 3.45 -8.14
C SER A 498 -5.50 3.76 -7.01
N SER A 499 -4.99 4.02 -5.81
CA SER A 499 -5.81 4.40 -4.65
C SER A 499 -6.71 5.60 -4.97
N PRO A 500 -8.02 5.55 -4.67
CA PRO A 500 -8.91 6.69 -4.81
C PRO A 500 -8.70 7.71 -3.69
N VAL A 501 -8.97 8.98 -4.00
CA VAL A 501 -9.15 10.06 -3.01
C VAL A 501 -10.59 10.56 -3.08
N LEU A 502 -11.20 10.76 -1.92
CA LEU A 502 -12.59 11.21 -1.77
C LEU A 502 -12.67 12.72 -1.59
N GLY A 503 -13.76 13.32 -2.05
CA GLY A 503 -14.07 14.74 -1.87
C GLY A 503 -15.55 14.98 -1.61
N ASP A 504 -15.81 15.92 -0.70
CA ASP A 504 -17.11 16.47 -0.32
C ASP A 504 -17.16 17.92 -0.82
N TYR A 505 -18.11 18.23 -1.71
CA TYR A 505 -18.17 19.55 -2.36
C TYR A 505 -18.83 20.63 -1.50
N ASP A 506 -19.73 20.26 -0.57
CA ASP A 506 -20.57 21.20 0.17
C ASP A 506 -20.40 21.12 1.70
N ASN A 507 -19.47 20.29 2.16
CA ASN A 507 -19.06 20.13 3.55
C ASN A 507 -20.22 19.68 4.46
N ASP A 508 -21.06 18.77 3.97
CA ASP A 508 -22.17 18.17 4.70
C ASP A 508 -21.80 16.81 5.36
N GLN A 509 -20.52 16.42 5.29
CA GLN A 509 -19.95 15.16 5.79
C GLN A 509 -20.22 13.93 4.91
N VAL A 510 -20.80 14.13 3.72
CA VAL A 510 -21.03 13.09 2.72
C VAL A 510 -20.06 13.29 1.56
N ASP A 511 -19.32 12.23 1.22
CA ASP A 511 -18.39 12.25 0.10
C ASP A 511 -19.17 12.13 -1.23
N ASP A 512 -19.02 13.13 -2.10
CA ASP A 512 -19.74 13.26 -3.38
C ASP A 512 -19.00 12.65 -4.57
N VAL A 513 -17.67 12.64 -4.50
CA VAL A 513 -16.82 12.34 -5.63
C VAL A 513 -15.58 11.58 -5.19
N ALA A 514 -15.10 10.68 -6.05
CA ALA A 514 -13.77 10.11 -5.91
C ALA A 514 -12.92 10.37 -7.16
N PHE A 515 -11.61 10.53 -6.97
CA PHE A 515 -10.63 10.61 -8.07
C PHE A 515 -9.58 9.52 -7.90
N ALA A 516 -9.25 8.83 -8.99
CA ALA A 516 -8.18 7.83 -9.00
C ALA A 516 -7.43 7.87 -10.34
N GLY A 517 -6.13 7.62 -10.29
CA GLY A 517 -5.32 7.44 -11.49
C GLY A 517 -5.35 6.00 -11.98
N ASP A 518 -4.83 5.76 -13.18
CA ASP A 518 -4.55 4.40 -13.65
C ASP A 518 -3.14 4.27 -14.27
N LEU A 519 -2.72 3.03 -14.55
CA LEU A 519 -1.41 2.75 -15.14
C LEU A 519 -1.32 3.13 -16.63
N ALA A 520 -2.43 3.54 -17.25
CA ALA A 520 -2.43 4.17 -18.58
C ALA A 520 -2.21 5.70 -18.51
N GLY A 521 -2.20 6.28 -17.32
CA GLY A 521 -1.94 7.71 -17.08
C GLY A 521 -3.20 8.59 -17.08
N ASN A 522 -4.39 7.97 -17.08
CA ASN A 522 -5.65 8.69 -17.00
C ASN A 522 -5.98 9.06 -15.56
N LEU A 523 -6.60 10.22 -15.36
CA LEU A 523 -7.28 10.54 -14.10
C LEU A 523 -8.78 10.32 -14.30
N TRP A 524 -9.36 9.44 -13.49
CA TRP A 524 -10.79 9.14 -13.47
C TRP A 524 -11.48 9.90 -12.35
N ARG A 525 -12.70 10.37 -12.64
CA ARG A 525 -13.65 10.96 -11.69
C ARG A 525 -14.84 10.01 -11.56
N PHE A 526 -15.14 9.60 -10.33
CA PHE A 526 -16.31 8.79 -9.99
C PHE A 526 -17.33 9.68 -9.29
N ASP A 527 -18.51 9.83 -9.89
CA ASP A 527 -19.62 10.58 -9.32
C ASP A 527 -20.42 9.67 -8.37
N LEU A 528 -20.47 10.05 -7.09
CA LEU A 528 -21.11 9.32 -6.00
C LEU A 528 -22.25 10.14 -5.36
N SER A 529 -22.57 11.31 -5.91
CA SER A 529 -23.50 12.29 -5.34
C SER A 529 -24.98 11.86 -5.38
N SER A 530 -25.32 10.87 -6.21
CA SER A 530 -26.68 10.34 -6.31
C SER A 530 -27.02 9.46 -5.10
N PRO A 531 -28.20 9.63 -4.48
CA PRO A 531 -28.70 8.70 -3.47
C PRO A 531 -28.96 7.28 -3.98
N ASP A 532 -29.17 7.14 -5.29
CA ASP A 532 -29.31 5.86 -5.97
C ASP A 532 -27.97 5.44 -6.60
N PRO A 533 -27.31 4.39 -6.08
CA PRO A 533 -26.05 3.87 -6.61
C PRO A 533 -26.11 3.43 -8.07
N ALA A 534 -27.30 3.14 -8.62
CA ALA A 534 -27.44 2.81 -10.04
C ALA A 534 -27.09 3.99 -10.97
N ASN A 535 -27.09 5.22 -10.45
CA ASN A 535 -26.73 6.42 -11.21
C ASN A 535 -25.29 6.88 -11.00
N TRP A 536 -24.52 6.19 -10.15
CA TRP A 536 -23.08 6.44 -10.01
C TRP A 536 -22.34 6.07 -11.28
N LYS A 537 -21.31 6.85 -11.64
CA LYS A 537 -20.60 6.66 -12.90
C LYS A 537 -19.17 7.17 -12.87
N ALA A 538 -18.31 6.54 -13.66
CA ALA A 538 -16.97 7.00 -13.95
C ALA A 538 -16.94 7.91 -15.19
N THR A 539 -16.13 8.96 -15.14
CA THR A 539 -15.88 9.92 -16.23
C THR A 539 -14.39 10.27 -16.28
N LEU A 540 -13.90 10.66 -17.45
CA LEU A 540 -12.49 10.99 -17.64
C LEU A 540 -12.22 12.45 -17.24
N ALA A 541 -11.43 12.66 -16.18
CA ALA A 541 -11.04 13.99 -15.70
C ALA A 541 -9.80 14.51 -16.43
N TYR A 542 -8.80 13.66 -16.68
CA TYR A 542 -7.60 14.03 -17.44
C TYR A 542 -7.20 12.93 -18.41
N ARG A 543 -6.84 13.34 -19.62
CA ARG A 543 -6.26 12.48 -20.65
C ARG A 543 -4.77 12.81 -20.85
N PRO A 544 -3.85 11.85 -20.69
CA PRO A 544 -2.44 12.08 -20.97
C PRO A 544 -2.19 12.25 -22.46
N GLU A 545 -1.11 12.98 -22.80
CA GLU A 545 -0.68 13.20 -24.19
C GLU A 545 -0.37 11.87 -24.90
N VAL A 546 0.32 10.97 -24.20
CA VAL A 546 0.65 9.62 -24.70
C VAL A 546 0.19 8.58 -23.67
N GLN A 547 -0.76 7.73 -24.06
CA GLN A 547 -1.28 6.65 -23.21
C GLN A 547 -0.13 5.72 -22.76
N GLY A 548 -0.09 5.44 -21.45
CA GLY A 548 0.90 4.56 -20.82
C GLY A 548 2.30 5.16 -20.61
N ALA A 549 2.60 6.36 -21.12
CA ALA A 549 3.91 6.98 -20.95
C ALA A 549 4.15 7.47 -19.51
N GLN A 550 3.09 7.92 -18.85
CA GLN A 550 3.12 8.51 -17.51
C GLN A 550 2.07 7.85 -16.61
N PRO A 551 2.31 6.61 -16.15
CA PRO A 551 1.37 5.89 -15.28
C PRO A 551 1.13 6.64 -13.97
N ILE A 552 -0.09 6.59 -13.45
CA ILE A 552 -0.43 7.16 -12.14
C ILE A 552 -0.62 5.99 -11.15
N ASN A 553 0.42 5.71 -10.36
CA ASN A 553 0.42 4.62 -9.37
C ASN A 553 0.09 5.10 -7.94
N VAL A 554 0.04 6.41 -7.70
CA VAL A 554 -0.12 7.01 -6.38
C VAL A 554 -1.54 7.53 -6.18
N MET A 555 -1.95 7.70 -4.90
CA MET A 555 -3.19 8.37 -4.56
C MET A 555 -3.08 9.88 -4.89
N PRO A 556 -4.03 10.46 -5.63
CA PRO A 556 -4.09 11.92 -5.80
C PRO A 556 -4.41 12.66 -4.50
N ARG A 557 -4.25 13.98 -4.49
CA ARG A 557 -4.67 14.87 -3.40
C ARG A 557 -5.61 15.95 -3.90
N LEU A 558 -6.68 16.22 -3.15
CA LEU A 558 -7.67 17.22 -3.50
C LEU A 558 -7.42 18.50 -2.71
N PHE A 559 -7.31 19.63 -3.40
CA PHE A 559 -7.25 20.96 -2.79
C PHE A 559 -8.43 21.78 -3.26
N PRO A 560 -9.01 22.65 -2.42
CA PRO A 560 -10.11 23.50 -2.85
C PRO A 560 -9.63 24.46 -3.95
N ASP A 561 -10.30 24.45 -5.09
CA ASP A 561 -10.06 25.38 -6.18
C ASP A 561 -11.07 26.54 -6.12
N PRO A 562 -10.63 27.77 -5.79
CA PRO A 562 -11.53 28.92 -5.66
C PRO A 562 -12.16 29.35 -7.00
N VAL A 563 -11.63 28.88 -8.14
CA VAL A 563 -12.15 29.23 -9.47
C VAL A 563 -13.37 28.37 -9.83
N THR A 564 -13.31 27.07 -9.54
CA THR A 564 -14.37 26.11 -9.89
C THR A 564 -15.34 25.86 -8.73
N ASN A 565 -14.99 26.27 -7.50
CA ASN A 565 -15.67 25.85 -6.27
C ASN A 565 -15.75 24.31 -6.15
N ARG A 566 -14.71 23.65 -6.65
CA ARG A 566 -14.51 22.19 -6.66
C ARG A 566 -13.06 21.92 -6.27
N PHE A 567 -12.43 20.90 -6.85
CA PHE A 567 -11.08 20.48 -6.49
C PHE A 567 -10.04 20.77 -7.57
N MET A 568 -8.85 21.12 -7.12
CA MET A 568 -7.60 20.91 -7.84
C MET A 568 -7.05 19.54 -7.42
N VAL A 569 -6.94 18.62 -8.36
CA VAL A 569 -6.48 17.25 -8.16
C VAL A 569 -4.99 17.16 -8.48
N VAL A 570 -4.16 17.02 -7.44
CA VAL A 570 -2.70 16.99 -7.56
C VAL A 570 -2.18 15.56 -7.47
N PHE A 571 -1.33 15.15 -8.41
CA PHE A 571 -0.72 13.83 -8.43
C PHE A 571 0.64 13.85 -9.16
N GLY A 572 1.44 12.82 -8.90
CA GLY A 572 2.68 12.57 -9.65
C GLY A 572 2.56 11.30 -10.48
N THR A 573 3.40 11.20 -11.51
CA THR A 573 3.43 10.05 -12.42
C THR A 573 4.69 9.21 -12.22
N GLY A 574 4.57 7.91 -12.42
CA GLY A 574 5.60 6.93 -12.16
C GLY A 574 5.08 5.58 -11.70
N LYS A 575 5.86 4.54 -11.98
CA LYS A 575 5.69 3.21 -11.37
C LYS A 575 7.04 2.59 -11.01
N TYR A 576 7.02 1.74 -9.98
CA TYR A 576 8.16 0.96 -9.48
C TYR A 576 7.63 -0.35 -8.92
N LEU A 577 7.10 -1.18 -9.83
CA LEU A 577 6.31 -2.38 -9.51
C LEU A 577 7.03 -3.68 -9.90
N GLY A 578 7.91 -3.62 -10.90
CA GLY A 578 8.66 -4.79 -11.39
C GLY A 578 10.08 -4.46 -11.83
N GLU A 579 10.86 -5.49 -12.17
CA GLU A 579 12.27 -5.37 -12.56
C GLU A 579 12.48 -4.41 -13.74
N GLY A 580 11.58 -4.39 -14.72
CA GLY A 580 11.60 -3.40 -15.80
C GLY A 580 11.60 -1.94 -15.34
N ASP A 581 11.10 -1.65 -14.14
CA ASP A 581 11.00 -0.29 -13.60
C ASP A 581 12.28 0.21 -12.94
N VAL A 582 13.29 -0.65 -12.73
CA VAL A 582 14.61 -0.22 -12.20
C VAL A 582 15.45 0.54 -13.24
N SER A 583 15.03 0.50 -14.50
CA SER A 583 15.61 1.27 -15.59
C SER A 583 15.39 2.77 -15.41
N ARG A 584 16.37 3.57 -15.86
CA ARG A 584 16.23 5.03 -16.02
C ARG A 584 15.77 5.43 -17.42
N ASP A 585 15.80 4.50 -18.37
CA ASP A 585 15.35 4.71 -19.75
C ASP A 585 13.82 4.53 -19.82
N VAL A 586 13.11 5.53 -19.31
CA VAL A 586 11.65 5.62 -19.30
C VAL A 586 11.25 7.00 -19.82
N PRO A 587 10.02 7.16 -20.34
CA PRO A 587 9.49 8.49 -20.67
C PRO A 587 9.60 9.44 -19.48
N VAL A 588 9.79 10.73 -19.75
CA VAL A 588 9.85 11.76 -18.71
C VAL A 588 8.54 11.75 -17.92
N GLN A 589 8.67 11.59 -16.61
CA GLN A 589 7.53 11.67 -15.70
C GLN A 589 7.31 13.12 -15.26
N ALA A 590 6.14 13.41 -14.71
CA ALA A 590 5.73 14.74 -14.34
C ALA A 590 4.84 14.75 -13.08
N VAL A 591 4.68 15.94 -12.52
CA VAL A 591 3.71 16.26 -11.48
C VAL A 591 2.66 17.19 -12.06
N TYR A 592 1.40 16.91 -11.75
CA TYR A 592 0.23 17.57 -12.30
C TYR A 592 -0.66 18.13 -11.20
N GLY A 593 -1.32 19.25 -11.49
CA GLY A 593 -2.52 19.69 -10.81
C GLY A 593 -3.63 19.89 -11.84
N ILE A 594 -4.70 19.12 -11.76
CA ILE A 594 -5.82 19.11 -12.71
C ILE A 594 -7.07 19.67 -12.03
N LYS A 595 -7.71 20.67 -12.63
CA LYS A 595 -8.97 21.21 -12.11
C LYS A 595 -10.13 20.26 -12.43
N ASP A 596 -10.95 19.98 -11.42
CA ASP A 596 -12.26 19.37 -11.59
C ASP A 596 -13.22 20.39 -12.21
N ARG A 597 -13.49 20.24 -13.50
CA ARG A 597 -14.27 21.20 -14.30
C ARG A 597 -15.57 20.60 -14.79
N VAL A 598 -16.56 21.47 -14.90
CA VAL A 598 -17.82 21.19 -15.57
C VAL A 598 -18.12 22.21 -16.65
N ASP A 599 -18.91 21.81 -17.64
CA ASP A 599 -19.45 22.71 -18.67
C ASP A 599 -20.61 23.56 -18.10
N SER A 600 -21.19 24.43 -18.94
CA SER A 600 -22.33 25.27 -18.55
C SER A 600 -23.60 24.50 -18.16
N ARG A 601 -23.66 23.20 -18.45
CA ARG A 601 -24.78 22.30 -18.11
C ARG A 601 -24.45 21.43 -16.88
N GLY A 602 -23.28 21.60 -16.28
CA GLY A 602 -22.83 20.83 -15.13
C GLY A 602 -22.19 19.48 -15.48
N ASN A 603 -21.92 19.18 -16.75
CA ASN A 603 -21.27 17.93 -17.13
C ASN A 603 -19.76 18.00 -16.92
N PRO A 604 -19.10 16.95 -16.38
CA PRO A 604 -17.65 16.90 -16.27
C PRO A 604 -16.94 17.14 -17.61
N VAL A 605 -15.86 17.91 -17.58
CA VAL A 605 -15.03 18.22 -18.75
C VAL A 605 -13.67 17.55 -18.60
N THR A 606 -13.29 16.77 -19.61
CA THR A 606 -11.95 16.18 -19.68
C THR A 606 -10.91 17.26 -19.95
N VAL A 607 -9.90 17.33 -19.08
CA VAL A 607 -8.72 18.17 -19.24
C VAL A 607 -7.70 17.46 -20.14
N SER A 608 -7.17 18.18 -21.13
CA SER A 608 -6.08 17.72 -21.98
C SER A 608 -4.76 18.42 -21.62
N HIS A 609 -3.64 17.78 -21.96
CA HIS A 609 -2.30 18.28 -21.65
C HIS A 609 -2.07 19.70 -22.20
N GLU A 610 -2.52 20.01 -23.41
CA GLU A 610 -2.34 21.33 -24.03
C GLU A 610 -3.08 22.48 -23.30
N SER A 611 -4.00 22.16 -22.40
CA SER A 611 -4.74 23.15 -21.61
C SER A 611 -4.07 23.51 -20.27
N LEU A 612 -2.91 22.90 -19.98
CA LEU A 612 -2.19 23.07 -18.71
C LEU A 612 -1.13 24.17 -18.79
N GLN A 613 -0.91 24.83 -17.65
CA GLN A 613 0.19 25.78 -17.49
C GLN A 613 1.48 25.05 -17.10
N ALA A 614 2.52 25.14 -17.93
CA ALA A 614 3.83 24.59 -17.61
C ALA A 614 4.56 25.41 -16.52
N GLN A 615 5.19 24.70 -15.59
CA GLN A 615 6.25 25.18 -14.71
C GLN A 615 7.55 24.45 -15.02
N THR A 616 8.68 25.05 -14.68
CA THR A 616 10.01 24.47 -14.93
C THR A 616 10.69 24.15 -13.61
N LEU A 617 11.12 22.90 -13.47
CA LEU A 617 11.94 22.43 -12.36
C LEU A 617 13.42 22.67 -12.67
N THR A 618 14.17 23.19 -11.71
CA THR A 618 15.61 23.39 -11.83
C THR A 618 16.34 22.88 -10.60
N GLU A 619 17.56 22.36 -10.80
CA GLU A 619 18.40 21.82 -9.73
C GLU A 619 19.70 22.62 -9.60
N THR A 620 20.08 22.96 -8.37
CA THR A 620 21.29 23.73 -8.05
C THR A 620 22.01 23.12 -6.85
N THR A 621 23.33 22.89 -6.96
CA THR A 621 24.16 22.50 -5.81
C THR A 621 24.72 23.74 -5.13
N VAL A 622 24.52 23.87 -3.82
CA VAL A 622 24.96 25.03 -3.04
C VAL A 622 26.47 24.96 -2.84
N SER A 623 27.21 25.82 -3.55
CA SER A 623 28.67 25.89 -3.49
C SER A 623 29.21 26.85 -2.41
N ASP A 624 28.36 27.69 -1.83
CA ASP A 624 28.76 28.65 -0.79
C ASP A 624 29.02 27.93 0.54
N PRO A 625 30.27 27.90 1.05
CA PRO A 625 30.60 27.22 2.30
C PRO A 625 30.04 27.91 3.55
N THR A 626 29.55 29.15 3.44
CA THR A 626 28.94 29.90 4.54
C THR A 626 27.42 29.68 4.64
N SER A 627 26.82 29.06 3.62
CA SER A 627 25.40 28.70 3.63
C SER A 627 25.11 27.59 4.64
N SER A 628 23.95 27.65 5.30
CA SER A 628 23.42 26.56 6.13
C SER A 628 23.11 25.28 5.36
N TYR A 629 23.19 25.31 4.02
CA TYR A 629 22.99 24.15 3.14
C TYR A 629 24.21 23.87 2.27
N ALA A 630 25.41 24.28 2.68
CA ALA A 630 26.65 24.06 1.93
C ALA A 630 26.80 22.59 1.49
N GLY A 631 27.01 22.38 0.19
CA GLY A 631 27.15 21.06 -0.44
C GLY A 631 25.83 20.34 -0.73
N ALA A 632 24.68 20.88 -0.33
CA ALA A 632 23.38 20.28 -0.62
C ALA A 632 22.93 20.55 -2.06
N THR A 633 22.24 19.58 -2.65
CA THR A 633 21.58 19.73 -3.96
C THR A 633 20.12 20.11 -3.76
N LEU A 634 19.76 21.36 -4.10
CA LEU A 634 18.44 21.95 -3.90
C LEU A 634 17.70 22.11 -5.23
N ARG A 635 16.37 22.23 -5.15
CA ARG A 635 15.49 22.39 -6.30
C ARG A 635 14.60 23.62 -6.17
N SER A 636 14.27 24.22 -7.31
CA SER A 636 13.36 25.37 -7.42
C SER A 636 12.40 25.18 -8.59
N LEU A 637 11.24 25.85 -8.50
CA LEU A 637 10.21 25.87 -9.53
C LEU A 637 9.99 27.31 -9.99
N THR A 638 9.61 27.48 -11.26
CA THR A 638 9.08 28.76 -11.76
C THR A 638 7.74 29.08 -11.09
N SER A 639 7.32 30.35 -11.16
CA SER A 639 6.03 30.82 -10.64
C SER A 639 5.19 31.43 -11.77
N ASN A 640 5.02 30.68 -12.86
CA ASN A 640 4.18 31.12 -13.97
C ASN A 640 2.71 31.16 -13.51
N PRO A 641 1.93 32.20 -13.83
CA PRO A 641 0.54 32.31 -13.39
C PRO A 641 -0.34 31.27 -14.09
N VAL A 642 -1.19 30.57 -13.33
CA VAL A 642 -2.21 29.67 -13.88
C VAL A 642 -3.48 30.45 -14.17
N ALA A 643 -3.81 30.60 -15.45
CA ALA A 643 -5.01 31.33 -15.86
C ALA A 643 -6.29 30.63 -15.34
N PRO A 644 -7.37 31.38 -15.03
CA PRO A 644 -8.64 30.79 -14.57
C PRO A 644 -9.20 29.74 -15.54
N ALA A 645 -9.07 29.99 -16.85
CA ALA A 645 -9.54 29.09 -17.90
C ALA A 645 -8.62 27.89 -18.19
N ALA A 646 -7.37 27.89 -17.69
CA ALA A 646 -6.46 26.77 -17.83
C ALA A 646 -7.02 25.53 -17.11
N GLY A 647 -6.80 24.35 -17.68
CA GLY A 647 -7.20 23.07 -17.09
C GLY A 647 -6.43 22.70 -15.82
N GLY A 648 -5.37 23.45 -15.50
CA GLY A 648 -4.50 23.17 -14.38
C GLY A 648 -3.05 23.58 -14.69
N TRP A 649 -2.11 22.81 -14.14
CA TRP A 649 -0.67 23.02 -14.29
C TRP A 649 0.09 21.70 -14.32
N TYR A 650 1.34 21.74 -14.79
CA TYR A 650 2.27 20.62 -14.69
C TYR A 650 3.73 21.09 -14.62
N PHE A 651 4.62 20.22 -14.15
CA PHE A 651 6.05 20.30 -14.42
C PHE A 651 6.66 18.92 -14.63
N ASP A 652 7.64 18.87 -15.52
CA ASP A 652 8.37 17.65 -15.84
C ASP A 652 9.47 17.38 -14.81
N LEU A 653 9.73 16.09 -14.55
CA LEU A 653 10.82 15.56 -13.74
C LEU A 653 12.01 15.22 -14.65
N ASP A 654 12.54 16.23 -15.32
CA ASP A 654 13.55 16.11 -16.38
C ASP A 654 14.98 16.45 -15.92
N VAL A 655 15.14 16.99 -14.71
CA VAL A 655 16.44 17.30 -14.11
C VAL A 655 17.26 16.04 -13.80
N ALA A 656 16.60 14.88 -13.63
CA ALA A 656 17.26 13.59 -13.48
C ALA A 656 16.54 12.49 -14.29
N SER A 657 17.29 11.77 -15.13
CA SER A 657 16.77 10.68 -15.95
C SER A 657 16.13 9.57 -15.10
N GLY A 658 14.91 9.20 -15.48
CA GLY A 658 14.12 8.15 -14.85
C GLY A 658 13.52 8.51 -13.50
N GLU A 659 13.60 9.78 -13.10
CA GLU A 659 12.93 10.30 -11.91
C GLU A 659 11.41 10.20 -12.03
N ARG A 660 10.75 9.81 -10.94
CA ARG A 660 9.33 9.51 -10.93
C ARG A 660 8.71 9.62 -9.54
N VAL A 661 7.38 9.70 -9.45
CA VAL A 661 6.64 9.70 -8.18
C VAL A 661 5.99 8.34 -7.97
N VAL A 662 6.39 7.64 -6.90
CA VAL A 662 5.83 6.33 -6.51
C VAL A 662 5.41 6.28 -5.05
N VAL A 663 5.54 7.41 -4.37
CA VAL A 663 5.11 7.64 -2.99
C VAL A 663 3.97 8.63 -3.06
N THR A 664 2.86 8.30 -2.40
CA THR A 664 1.70 9.16 -2.33
C THR A 664 2.08 10.52 -1.75
N PRO A 665 1.83 11.62 -2.47
CA PRO A 665 2.12 12.97 -1.98
C PRO A 665 1.43 13.25 -0.65
N THR A 666 2.01 14.09 0.21
CA THR A 666 1.39 14.50 1.47
C THR A 666 0.75 15.87 1.32
N ALA A 667 -0.54 15.99 1.60
CA ALA A 667 -1.25 17.26 1.55
C ALA A 667 -1.01 18.08 2.83
N LEU A 668 -0.69 19.37 2.65
CA LEU A 668 -0.57 20.37 3.71
C LEU A 668 -1.67 21.42 3.51
N PHE A 669 -2.90 21.09 3.94
CA PHE A 669 -4.09 21.91 3.69
C PHE A 669 -4.01 23.31 4.31
N ASN A 670 -3.31 23.45 5.45
CA ASN A 670 -3.14 24.73 6.13
C ASN A 670 -2.30 25.75 5.35
N THR A 671 -1.45 25.29 4.42
CA THR A 671 -0.64 26.15 3.54
C THR A 671 -0.99 25.99 2.08
N ASN A 672 -2.01 25.18 1.75
CA ASN A 672 -2.38 24.86 0.38
C ASN A 672 -1.20 24.31 -0.45
N SER A 673 -0.32 23.54 0.21
CA SER A 673 0.88 22.97 -0.40
C SER A 673 0.81 21.45 -0.42
N VAL A 674 1.54 20.84 -1.32
CA VAL A 674 1.70 19.40 -1.43
C VAL A 674 3.18 19.03 -1.35
N LEU A 675 3.51 18.08 -0.49
CA LEU A 675 4.84 17.47 -0.45
C LEU A 675 4.89 16.30 -1.42
N VAL A 676 5.74 16.43 -2.44
CA VAL A 676 6.00 15.39 -3.42
C VAL A 676 7.34 14.74 -3.11
N SER A 677 7.33 13.41 -2.96
CA SER A 677 8.55 12.60 -2.82
C SER A 677 8.78 11.82 -4.11
N THR A 678 9.97 11.96 -4.69
CA THR A 678 10.35 11.27 -5.93
C THR A 678 11.33 10.14 -5.66
N LEU A 679 11.42 9.23 -6.61
CA LEU A 679 12.38 8.14 -6.69
C LEU A 679 13.18 8.27 -8.00
N ILE A 680 14.49 8.15 -7.88
CA ILE A 680 15.45 8.03 -8.98
C ILE A 680 16.09 6.65 -8.84
N PRO A 681 15.73 5.68 -9.71
CA PRO A 681 16.30 4.35 -9.64
C PRO A 681 17.82 4.38 -9.76
N LYS A 682 18.48 3.32 -9.31
CA LYS A 682 19.95 3.20 -9.35
C LYS A 682 20.54 3.26 -10.76
N GLY A 683 19.78 2.82 -11.76
CA GLY A 683 20.16 2.76 -13.17
C GLY A 683 21.21 1.68 -13.43
N GLY A 684 20.80 0.50 -13.90
CA GLY A 684 21.69 -0.59 -14.34
C GLY A 684 22.63 -1.19 -13.28
N SER A 685 23.13 -2.40 -13.53
CA SER A 685 23.72 -3.29 -12.51
C SER A 685 25.10 -2.90 -11.93
N ASN A 686 25.68 -1.73 -12.25
CA ASN A 686 27.10 -1.45 -11.94
C ASN A 686 27.41 -0.12 -11.23
N SER A 687 26.43 0.63 -10.70
CA SER A 687 26.74 1.79 -9.85
C SER A 687 26.77 1.38 -8.36
N SER A 688 27.68 1.94 -7.57
CA SER A 688 27.74 1.72 -6.11
C SER A 688 26.86 2.71 -5.32
N SER A 689 26.06 3.53 -6.00
CA SER A 689 25.17 4.49 -5.34
C SER A 689 23.80 3.85 -5.09
N GLY A 690 23.31 3.90 -3.85
CA GLY A 690 21.95 3.48 -3.50
C GLY A 690 20.86 4.33 -4.19
N LEU A 691 19.60 4.00 -3.93
CA LEU A 691 18.44 4.77 -4.40
C LEU A 691 18.54 6.24 -3.98
N LYS A 692 18.18 7.14 -4.88
CA LYS A 692 18.13 8.58 -4.66
C LYS A 692 16.73 9.07 -4.96
N GLY A 693 16.38 10.23 -4.43
CA GLY A 693 15.10 10.88 -4.71
C GLY A 693 15.16 12.34 -4.35
N SER A 694 14.03 13.01 -4.40
CA SER A 694 13.88 14.37 -3.90
C SER A 694 12.60 14.50 -3.09
N VAL A 695 12.56 15.50 -2.22
CA VAL A 695 11.30 15.93 -1.59
C VAL A 695 11.12 17.40 -1.89
N MET A 696 9.95 17.76 -2.41
CA MET A 696 9.59 19.09 -2.87
C MET A 696 8.24 19.52 -2.31
N ALA A 697 8.14 20.76 -1.85
CA ALA A 697 6.91 21.42 -1.42
C ALA A 697 6.41 22.33 -2.54
N VAL A 698 5.29 21.95 -3.15
CA VAL A 698 4.71 22.61 -4.32
C VAL A 698 3.41 23.29 -3.89
N ASP A 699 3.16 24.50 -4.40
CA ASP A 699 1.84 25.14 -4.24
C ASP A 699 0.80 24.36 -5.06
N ALA A 700 -0.28 23.92 -4.41
CA ALA A 700 -1.23 23.01 -5.03
C ALA A 700 -2.02 23.64 -6.19
N LEU A 701 -2.24 24.96 -6.18
CA LEU A 701 -3.06 25.64 -7.19
C LEU A 701 -2.25 26.09 -8.41
N THR A 702 -0.95 26.31 -8.26
CA THR A 702 -0.12 26.90 -9.30
C THR A 702 0.98 25.99 -9.83
N GLY A 703 1.37 24.96 -9.06
CA GLY A 703 2.53 24.13 -9.39
C GLY A 703 3.87 24.81 -9.18
N GLY A 704 3.87 26.03 -8.66
CA GLY A 704 5.07 26.80 -8.36
C GLY A 704 5.59 26.55 -6.94
N PRO A 705 6.44 27.44 -6.43
CA PRO A 705 6.96 27.32 -5.08
C PRO A 705 5.86 27.36 -4.00
N GLY A 706 5.72 26.27 -3.24
CA GLY A 706 4.91 26.21 -2.02
C GLY A 706 5.73 26.64 -0.79
N ASN A 707 5.76 25.79 0.25
CA ASN A 707 6.63 26.02 1.40
C ASN A 707 8.11 25.93 0.99
N SER A 708 8.95 26.89 1.36
CA SER A 708 10.37 26.86 1.00
C SER A 708 11.24 26.26 2.11
N LEU A 709 12.33 25.59 1.69
CA LEU A 709 13.44 25.22 2.57
C LEU A 709 14.24 26.47 2.94
N SER A 710 14.53 27.29 1.94
CA SER A 710 15.22 28.56 2.06
C SER A 710 14.97 29.43 0.83
N SER A 711 15.32 30.70 0.93
CA SER A 711 15.31 31.66 -0.18
C SER A 711 16.69 32.30 -0.30
N SER A 712 17.22 32.39 -1.52
CA SER A 712 18.44 33.15 -1.82
C SER A 712 18.20 34.06 -3.01
N GLY A 713 18.27 35.37 -2.79
CA GLY A 713 17.86 36.36 -3.79
C GLY A 713 16.39 36.18 -4.20
N ASN A 714 16.15 36.06 -5.50
CA ASN A 714 14.80 35.83 -6.07
C ASN A 714 14.45 34.34 -6.25
N VAL A 715 15.31 33.41 -5.81
CA VAL A 715 15.08 31.96 -5.96
C VAL A 715 14.55 31.39 -4.65
N SER A 716 13.39 30.76 -4.72
CA SER A 716 12.80 29.98 -3.62
C SER A 716 13.10 28.51 -3.83
N TYR A 717 13.84 27.90 -2.89
CA TYR A 717 14.13 26.47 -2.95
C TYR A 717 12.97 25.69 -2.36
N VAL A 718 12.29 24.94 -3.22
CA VAL A 718 11.09 24.15 -2.89
C VAL A 718 11.44 22.79 -2.31
N GLY A 719 12.70 22.37 -2.37
CA GLY A 719 13.08 21.00 -2.02
C GLY A 719 14.55 20.71 -2.27
N GLY A 720 14.93 19.45 -2.12
CA GLY A 720 16.29 18.99 -2.39
C GLY A 720 16.40 17.48 -2.52
N LEU A 721 17.58 17.04 -2.96
CA LEU A 721 17.88 15.63 -3.18
C LEU A 721 18.09 14.91 -1.84
N ILE A 722 17.57 13.70 -1.72
CA ILE A 722 17.70 12.81 -0.57
C ILE A 722 18.28 11.46 -1.00
N ASP A 723 18.96 10.81 -0.07
CA ASP A 723 19.37 9.41 -0.22
C ASP A 723 18.33 8.50 0.44
N ARG A 724 18.17 7.28 -0.09
CA ARG A 724 17.20 6.27 0.41
C ARG A 724 15.76 6.80 0.51
N PRO A 725 15.19 7.34 -0.59
CA PRO A 725 13.78 7.69 -0.60
C PRO A 725 12.90 6.45 -0.38
N ARG A 726 11.64 6.66 -0.01
CA ARG A 726 10.65 5.58 -0.03
C ARG A 726 10.36 5.11 -1.45
N THR A 727 9.97 3.85 -1.55
CA THR A 727 9.54 3.19 -2.78
C THR A 727 8.02 2.97 -2.84
N ALA A 728 7.30 3.16 -1.73
CA ALA A 728 5.86 3.01 -1.62
C ALA A 728 5.28 3.80 -0.41
N GLY A 729 3.96 3.82 -0.30
CA GLY A 729 3.24 4.41 0.84
C GLY A 729 3.21 5.94 0.81
N THR A 730 3.27 6.56 1.99
CA THR A 730 3.29 8.01 2.22
C THR A 730 4.50 8.43 3.03
N LEU A 731 4.88 9.71 2.99
CA LEU A 731 5.89 10.22 3.92
C LEU A 731 5.26 10.55 5.29
N PRO A 732 5.82 10.05 6.41
CA PRO A 732 5.45 10.51 7.74
C PRO A 732 5.93 11.95 7.92
N VAL A 733 5.02 12.80 8.37
CA VAL A 733 5.25 14.23 8.56
C VAL A 733 4.87 14.61 9.97
N ALA A 734 5.70 15.41 10.63
CA ALA A 734 5.38 15.97 11.93
C ALA A 734 5.69 17.46 11.99
N THR A 735 4.99 18.22 12.83
CA THR A 735 5.29 19.62 13.13
C THR A 735 5.80 19.73 14.57
N MET A 736 6.66 20.71 14.84
CA MET A 736 7.02 21.04 16.22
C MET A 736 5.83 21.65 16.97
N MET A 737 5.77 21.47 18.29
CA MET A 737 4.85 22.24 19.14
C MET A 737 5.01 23.74 18.91
N GLY A 738 3.90 24.44 18.66
CA GLY A 738 3.90 25.87 18.29
C GLY A 738 4.11 26.17 16.80
N GLY A 739 4.35 25.15 15.97
CA GLY A 739 4.54 25.26 14.53
C GLY A 739 5.95 25.73 14.14
N GLY A 740 6.06 26.47 13.04
CA GLY A 740 7.33 27.07 12.58
C GLY A 740 8.18 26.16 11.69
N LYS A 741 8.26 24.85 11.99
CA LYS A 741 8.91 23.86 11.11
C LYS A 741 8.08 22.60 10.95
N LEU A 742 8.02 22.16 9.71
CA LEU A 742 7.56 20.84 9.31
C LEU A 742 8.78 19.93 9.17
N LEU A 743 8.78 18.80 9.86
CA LEU A 743 9.88 17.86 9.94
C LEU A 743 9.51 16.55 9.24
N LEU A 744 10.51 15.94 8.62
CA LEU A 744 10.41 14.63 7.98
C LEU A 744 11.34 13.66 8.70
N PRO A 745 10.84 12.96 9.74
CA PRO A 745 11.66 12.08 10.58
C PRO A 745 12.44 11.06 9.75
N GLY A 746 13.75 10.97 10.01
CA GLY A 746 14.65 10.02 9.34
C GLY A 746 15.14 10.43 7.95
N LEU A 747 14.67 11.55 7.37
CA LEU A 747 15.13 12.02 6.06
C LEU A 747 16.17 13.15 6.17
N MET A 748 17.26 12.98 5.43
CA MET A 748 18.38 13.93 5.38
C MET A 748 18.59 14.41 3.94
N LEU A 749 18.88 15.70 3.78
CA LEU A 749 19.36 16.22 2.50
C LEU A 749 20.73 15.61 2.18
N LYS A 750 20.89 15.23 0.92
CA LYS A 750 22.16 14.77 0.39
C LYS A 750 23.14 15.94 0.34
N SER A 751 24.36 15.71 0.82
CA SER A 751 25.47 16.66 0.76
C SER A 751 26.68 16.07 0.04
N SER A 752 27.41 16.89 -0.72
CA SER A 752 28.72 16.53 -1.26
C SER A 752 29.81 16.39 -0.17
N ASN A 753 29.52 16.82 1.06
CA ASN A 753 30.38 16.65 2.22
C ASN A 753 29.76 15.63 3.20
N SER A 754 30.38 14.46 3.30
CA SER A 754 29.89 13.31 4.08
C SER A 754 29.78 13.56 5.59
N GLY A 755 30.42 14.62 6.11
CA GLY A 755 30.31 15.04 7.51
C GLY A 755 29.11 15.95 7.83
N LEU A 756 28.41 16.49 6.82
CA LEU A 756 27.27 17.39 7.01
C LEU A 756 25.95 16.67 6.73
N LYS A 757 25.14 16.47 7.77
CA LYS A 757 23.79 15.89 7.68
C LYS A 757 22.78 16.98 8.02
N TRP A 758 21.89 17.29 7.08
CA TRP A 758 20.86 18.30 7.27
C TRP A 758 19.50 17.61 7.34
N PRO A 759 18.83 17.59 8.52
CA PRO A 759 17.45 17.15 8.62
C PRO A 759 16.60 17.96 7.65
N LEU A 760 15.79 17.28 6.85
CA LEU A 760 14.93 17.96 5.91
C LEU A 760 13.75 18.59 6.67
N SER A 761 13.66 19.92 6.63
CA SER A 761 12.57 20.66 7.28
C SER A 761 12.07 21.80 6.40
N PHE A 762 10.76 21.98 6.31
CA PHE A 762 10.13 23.09 5.60
C PHE A 762 9.62 24.14 6.59
N GLY A 763 9.63 25.41 6.17
CA GLY A 763 8.94 26.45 6.93
C GLY A 763 7.45 26.13 7.06
N SER A 764 6.88 26.29 8.25
CA SER A 764 5.44 26.08 8.51
C SER A 764 4.88 27.29 9.26
N PRO A 765 3.60 27.69 9.03
CA PRO A 765 2.98 28.73 9.82
C PRO A 765 3.12 28.46 11.33
N THR A 766 3.46 29.51 12.09
CA THR A 766 3.45 29.40 13.55
C THR A 766 2.00 29.34 14.03
N TRP A 767 1.71 28.35 14.86
CA TRP A 767 0.37 28.20 15.43
C TRP A 767 0.26 29.16 16.60
N ARG A 768 -0.38 30.32 16.37
CA ARG A 768 -0.86 31.16 17.48
C ARG A 768 -2.20 30.60 17.93
N ARG A 769 -2.34 30.34 19.24
CA ARG A 769 -3.61 29.91 19.86
C ARG A 769 -4.71 30.89 19.45
N ARG A 770 -5.64 30.46 18.57
CA ARG A 770 -6.76 31.27 18.08
C ARG A 770 -8.08 30.62 18.51
N SER A 771 -8.35 30.72 19.81
CA SER A 771 -9.67 30.74 20.48
C SER A 771 -9.67 29.94 21.79
N TRP A 772 -10.44 30.45 22.74
CA TRP A 772 -11.00 29.72 23.86
C TRP A 772 -12.44 29.41 23.48
N SER A 773 -12.87 28.15 23.49
CA SER A 773 -14.26 27.89 23.89
C SER A 773 -14.28 28.02 25.42
N ILE A 774 -15.10 28.94 25.91
CA ILE A 774 -15.41 29.01 27.33
C ILE A 774 -16.22 27.75 27.62
N LEU A 775 -15.68 26.85 28.45
CA LEU A 775 -16.51 25.89 29.18
C LEU A 775 -17.40 26.75 30.08
N SER A 776 -18.62 27.05 29.62
CA SER A 776 -19.62 27.65 30.50
C SER A 776 -20.01 26.57 31.50
N GLN A 777 -19.49 26.81 32.69
CA GLN A 777 -19.57 26.09 33.95
C GLN A 777 -20.94 25.45 34.24
N ASP A 778 -20.86 24.23 34.78
CA ASP A 778 -21.81 23.62 35.71
C ASP A 778 -22.26 24.60 36.81
N PRO A 779 -23.32 24.24 37.53
CA PRO A 779 -23.28 24.19 38.99
C PRO A 779 -23.07 22.76 39.52
#